data_AF-A0A8H5RV93-F1
#
_entry.id   AF-A0A8H5RV93-F1
#
_cell.length_a   1.000
_cell.length_b   1.000
_cell.length_c   1.000
_cell.angle_alpha   90.00
_cell.angle_beta   90.00
_cell.angle_gamma   90.00
#
_symmetry.space_group_name_H-M   'P 1'
#
loop_
_entity.id
_entity.type
_entity.pdbx_description
1 polymer ?
#
loop_
_entity_poly.entity_id
_entity_poly.type
_entity_poly.pdbx_seq_one_letter_code
_entity_poly.pdbx_strand_id
1 'polypeptide(L)'
;MFQPYGAPSVRHPPSAALGVTFSFKLQVYLCACFSLGLSSSSLLKAATFVISGAAATVAAPPPKASAIPHWHRHVEHSLYHGFSIRSFQHPPSPHRPLQTRGKKTTTTIKLSDLPQGLIQPKPASSLPTSSSVSSPHDESTEALPLPLPPLPQDPPAYPTVLLQARQNMLKFDNCVLLTRVGGFYELYFEHAEEYGPLLNIKVANKRTNAGLVPMAGFPFFQLDRFLKILVQDLGRHVAIAEEYPNSPTAKVRSGGLMHDRRVARIITPGTLIDENFMDPYANNYVMAIHIDTGIKATNTVTDVKTVIGRVAGSEGGLAGHEPESDHLSPSAVDVGVGRRAGQSQGFQDTMSLGLAWLDLSTGYFCTQEANLASLPTILSRLCPRELLLDQALQSCPDNGLSDLLTEDRHIISYAPCPHDFSLFHPENWTPMLECALAKHEASAFSPAEVHAAGFLLGYVKDRLQGMSMKLQPPLRNKDMQIMAVDKNSMRALEIKQTIRDGVFRGSLLHAIRRTVTKSGARLLNEWLSAPSTSLELITSRQDLVTRFIDDVNLSDSVILLLRRSHDSQRLVQKFTLGRGDADDLLDLASTIDATRDVVNLLKNANAASRKSEHHCLTSLLSRISLTQPLKLSQRIRDAIDEEGVVLQHDAQDSEASQMLALAEIVVSNEGSQDDAASLPKGKRKRPVSIRDYYAEENGAWVMRPAASPNLAKLHTDLASLTEEKATLNETLRQRFNAPSLSLKWTPGLGHIAHTKGKDARNLADVQALSSSRSTRSFHISEWTLLGQRMDQVRVQIRAEEQAVFHSLRELVVKNLVKLRRNATILDELDITTSFAKLAREQNLVRPVLNNTTSHTIIGGRHPTVEGGLYEQGRSFVRNDCLVGSPTDGRIWLITGPNMAGKSTFLRQNALITILAQIGCYVPASYAELGIVDAIFSRVGSADNLYRDQSTFMVEMLETAAILKQATPRSFVIMDEIGRGTTPEDGAAVAFACLHHLATVNQCRTLFATHFHTVADLAQEEGLRSAETGVVQTYCTNVVEDGEGGFFYNHKLQRGINRQSHALKVARLAGLPDRAIEVAKRALKQDDFI
;
A
#
# COMPACT_ATOMS: atom_id res chain seq x y z
N MET A 1 25.00 11.96 -66.35
CA MET A 1 26.03 12.91 -66.85
C MET A 1 26.15 14.05 -65.86
N PHE A 2 27.39 14.54 -65.66
CA PHE A 2 27.81 15.84 -65.13
C PHE A 2 26.84 16.74 -64.33
N GLN A 3 27.23 16.99 -63.07
CA GLN A 3 27.30 18.29 -62.34
C GLN A 3 27.53 19.54 -63.25
N PRO A 4 27.33 20.83 -62.84
CA PRO A 4 27.57 21.37 -61.48
C PRO A 4 26.83 22.69 -61.02
N TYR A 5 27.26 23.24 -59.85
CA TYR A 5 27.42 24.66 -59.41
C TYR A 5 26.35 25.79 -59.60
N GLY A 6 26.15 26.60 -58.54
CA GLY A 6 25.96 28.08 -58.66
C GLY A 6 24.92 28.75 -57.75
N ALA A 7 25.29 29.82 -57.01
CA ALA A 7 24.42 30.72 -56.21
C ALA A 7 23.98 31.98 -57.05
N PRO A 8 23.31 33.08 -56.55
CA PRO A 8 23.01 33.53 -55.17
C PRO A 8 21.68 34.32 -54.90
N SER A 9 21.59 35.01 -53.73
CA SER A 9 20.69 36.15 -53.34
C SER A 9 19.28 35.83 -52.77
N VAL A 10 18.59 36.61 -51.89
CA VAL A 10 18.95 37.74 -50.99
C VAL A 10 17.86 37.95 -49.88
N ARG A 11 18.25 38.35 -48.65
CA ARG A 11 17.51 39.00 -47.51
C ARG A 11 16.10 38.54 -47.03
N HIS A 12 15.94 38.35 -45.71
CA HIS A 12 14.79 38.81 -44.88
C HIS A 12 15.16 38.87 -43.34
N PRO A 13 14.38 39.54 -42.47
CA PRO A 13 14.78 39.99 -41.11
C PRO A 13 14.47 39.01 -39.94
N PRO A 14 14.85 39.30 -38.67
CA PRO A 14 14.95 38.28 -37.62
C PRO A 14 13.74 38.18 -36.66
N SER A 15 13.51 36.98 -36.12
CA SER A 15 12.71 36.73 -34.92
C SER A 15 13.48 35.83 -33.95
N ALA A 16 13.56 36.22 -32.68
CA ALA A 16 14.42 35.57 -31.70
C ALA A 16 13.88 34.21 -31.20
N ALA A 17 14.77 33.22 -31.07
CA ALA A 17 14.53 31.99 -30.33
C ALA A 17 15.36 32.01 -29.03
N LEU A 18 14.69 31.97 -27.89
CA LEU A 18 15.27 31.77 -26.55
C LEU A 18 14.44 30.68 -25.87
N GLY A 19 15.05 29.56 -25.48
CA GLY A 19 14.31 28.50 -24.78
C GLY A 19 14.90 27.09 -24.74
N VAL A 20 15.95 26.74 -25.51
CA VAL A 20 16.50 25.36 -25.52
C VAL A 20 18.03 25.32 -25.52
N THR A 21 18.66 25.75 -24.43
CA THR A 21 20.13 25.65 -24.28
C THR A 21 20.65 25.41 -22.86
N PHE A 22 19.77 25.22 -21.86
CA PHE A 22 20.21 25.04 -20.46
C PHE A 22 20.31 23.57 -20.00
N SER A 23 19.58 22.64 -20.62
CA SER A 23 19.54 21.24 -20.17
C SER A 23 20.79 20.44 -20.60
N PHE A 24 21.31 20.66 -21.81
CA PHE A 24 22.41 19.85 -22.38
C PHE A 24 23.79 20.05 -21.73
N LYS A 25 24.05 21.18 -21.05
CA LYS A 25 25.36 21.44 -20.42
C LYS A 25 25.50 20.80 -19.04
N LEU A 26 24.41 20.55 -18.32
CA LEU A 26 24.46 19.94 -16.99
C LEU A 26 24.80 18.44 -17.06
N GLN A 27 24.31 17.76 -18.09
CA GLN A 27 24.44 16.31 -18.25
C GLN A 27 25.87 15.88 -18.66
N VAL A 28 26.60 16.72 -19.40
CA VAL A 28 28.02 16.47 -19.74
C VAL A 28 28.93 16.69 -18.52
N TYR A 29 28.64 17.68 -17.67
CA TYR A 29 29.46 17.97 -16.48
C TYR A 29 29.32 16.90 -15.39
N LEU A 30 28.11 16.37 -15.18
CA LEU A 30 27.87 15.24 -14.26
C LEU A 30 28.53 13.94 -14.72
N CYS A 31 28.65 13.71 -16.03
CA CYS A 31 29.30 12.52 -16.58
C CYS A 31 30.84 12.56 -16.38
N ALA A 32 31.47 13.73 -16.52
CA ALA A 32 32.91 13.90 -16.31
C ALA A 32 33.35 13.67 -14.85
N CYS A 33 32.57 14.12 -13.86
CA CYS A 33 32.91 13.95 -12.45
C CYS A 33 32.86 12.50 -11.96
N PHE A 34 32.01 11.65 -12.56
CA PHE A 34 31.88 10.24 -12.17
C PHE A 34 33.08 9.38 -12.59
N SER A 35 33.83 9.80 -13.61
CA SER A 35 34.98 9.05 -14.15
C SER A 35 36.30 9.30 -13.42
N LEU A 36 36.35 10.17 -12.40
CA LEU A 36 37.59 10.63 -11.75
C LEU A 36 37.63 10.45 -10.22
N GLY A 37 36.63 9.83 -9.60
CA GLY A 37 36.76 9.25 -8.25
C GLY A 37 37.07 10.20 -7.09
N LEU A 38 36.61 11.45 -7.13
CA LEU A 38 36.85 12.44 -6.06
C LEU A 38 35.75 12.42 -4.97
N SER A 39 36.15 12.61 -3.71
CA SER A 39 35.26 12.49 -2.55
C SER A 39 34.46 13.77 -2.23
N SER A 40 33.35 13.57 -1.52
CA SER A 40 32.22 14.51 -1.39
C SER A 40 32.47 15.80 -0.58
N SER A 41 33.64 15.97 0.05
CA SER A 41 33.96 17.16 0.86
C SER A 41 34.40 18.38 0.03
N SER A 42 34.76 18.20 -1.25
CA SER A 42 35.30 19.27 -2.11
C SER A 42 34.23 20.05 -2.90
N LEU A 43 33.01 19.49 -3.04
CA LEU A 43 31.93 20.08 -3.84
C LEU A 43 31.31 21.35 -3.22
N LEU A 44 31.44 21.56 -1.92
CA LEU A 44 30.74 22.65 -1.21
C LEU A 44 31.43 24.03 -1.27
N LYS A 45 32.66 24.13 -1.80
CA LYS A 45 33.42 25.39 -1.90
C LYS A 45 33.44 26.03 -3.30
N ALA A 46 33.02 25.30 -4.35
CA ALA A 46 33.02 25.81 -5.73
C ALA A 46 31.73 26.55 -6.11
N ALA A 47 30.64 26.37 -5.38
CA ALA A 47 29.33 26.93 -5.72
C ALA A 47 29.12 28.41 -5.27
N THR A 48 30.06 29.00 -4.53
CA THR A 48 29.86 30.28 -3.81
C THR A 48 30.42 31.50 -4.54
N PHE A 49 30.88 31.39 -5.79
CA PHE A 49 31.61 32.48 -6.48
C PHE A 49 31.07 32.90 -7.85
N VAL A 50 29.83 32.53 -8.22
CA VAL A 50 29.23 32.89 -9.52
C VAL A 50 27.84 33.54 -9.39
N ILE A 51 27.72 34.58 -8.55
CA ILE A 51 26.66 35.61 -8.65
C ILE A 51 27.25 36.99 -8.29
N SER A 52 27.93 37.64 -9.24
CA SER A 52 28.32 39.06 -9.15
C SER A 52 28.83 39.59 -10.49
N GLY A 53 28.32 40.75 -10.93
CA GLY A 53 29.01 41.67 -11.84
C GLY A 53 28.94 41.38 -13.34
N ALA A 54 28.44 42.36 -14.11
CA ALA A 54 28.48 42.38 -15.56
C ALA A 54 29.40 43.51 -16.09
N ALA A 55 29.66 43.47 -17.40
CA ALA A 55 30.28 44.50 -18.25
C ALA A 55 31.82 44.71 -18.16
N ALA A 56 32.53 44.31 -19.23
CA ALA A 56 33.47 45.17 -19.97
C ALA A 56 33.95 44.51 -21.28
N THR A 57 34.25 45.35 -22.26
CA THR A 57 34.56 45.12 -23.68
C THR A 57 35.98 44.61 -24.03
N VAL A 58 36.04 43.86 -25.14
CA VAL A 58 37.06 43.92 -26.24
C VAL A 58 38.46 43.28 -26.06
N ALA A 59 38.96 42.77 -27.21
CA ALA A 59 40.34 42.37 -27.58
C ALA A 59 40.72 40.87 -27.50
N ALA A 60 41.49 40.45 -28.51
CA ALA A 60 42.13 39.13 -28.70
C ALA A 60 43.63 39.37 -29.07
N PRO A 61 44.36 38.39 -29.62
CA PRO A 61 45.17 37.32 -29.00
C PRO A 61 46.70 37.67 -29.12
N PRO A 62 47.74 36.81 -29.36
CA PRO A 62 47.89 35.34 -29.39
C PRO A 62 49.13 34.76 -28.58
N PRO A 63 50.12 33.97 -29.10
CA PRO A 63 50.28 32.54 -28.70
C PRO A 63 51.72 32.03 -28.40
N LYS A 64 51.88 30.72 -28.07
CA LYS A 64 52.93 29.73 -28.52
C LYS A 64 53.01 28.52 -27.54
N ALA A 65 52.87 27.27 -28.00
CA ALA A 65 53.92 26.32 -28.45
C ALA A 65 54.76 25.72 -27.28
N SER A 66 55.21 24.47 -27.18
CA SER A 66 55.12 23.20 -27.94
C SER A 66 56.21 22.27 -27.36
N ALA A 67 55.98 20.95 -27.11
CA ALA A 67 57.01 19.89 -27.22
C ALA A 67 56.52 18.47 -26.80
N ILE A 68 57.09 17.48 -27.48
CA ILE A 68 57.01 16.00 -27.37
C ILE A 68 58.51 15.57 -27.19
N PRO A 69 58.96 14.49 -26.47
CA PRO A 69 58.71 13.09 -26.86
C PRO A 69 58.72 11.96 -25.78
N HIS A 70 58.45 10.74 -26.29
CA HIS A 70 58.42 9.39 -25.70
C HIS A 70 59.74 8.87 -25.06
N TRP A 71 59.73 7.68 -24.42
CA TRP A 71 60.37 6.42 -24.89
C TRP A 71 60.07 5.18 -23.98
N HIS A 72 60.70 4.01 -24.22
CA HIS A 72 60.20 2.63 -23.99
C HIS A 72 60.58 1.84 -22.70
N ARG A 73 59.62 1.02 -22.19
CA ARG A 73 59.56 -0.49 -22.01
C ARG A 73 60.71 -1.34 -21.37
N HIS A 74 60.31 -2.48 -20.74
CA HIS A 74 61.05 -3.69 -20.26
C HIS A 74 61.70 -3.68 -18.85
N VAL A 75 61.91 -4.78 -18.07
CA VAL A 75 61.19 -6.08 -17.84
C VAL A 75 61.72 -6.80 -16.56
N GLU A 76 60.83 -7.49 -15.81
CA GLU A 76 60.96 -8.67 -14.88
C GLU A 76 61.95 -8.89 -13.67
N HIS A 77 61.39 -9.66 -12.69
CA HIS A 77 61.97 -10.63 -11.70
C HIS A 77 62.91 -10.17 -10.55
N SER A 78 62.46 -10.18 -9.27
CA SER A 78 62.48 -11.28 -8.23
C SER A 78 63.66 -11.10 -7.21
N LEU A 79 63.64 -11.34 -5.87
CA LEU A 79 62.91 -12.23 -4.93
C LEU A 79 62.98 -11.70 -3.45
N TYR A 80 62.12 -12.24 -2.54
CA TYR A 80 62.24 -12.42 -1.04
C TYR A 80 62.70 -11.23 -0.11
N HIS A 81 62.22 -11.00 1.14
CA HIS A 81 61.23 -11.62 2.06
C HIS A 81 60.88 -10.60 3.19
N GLY A 82 59.70 -10.64 3.86
CA GLY A 82 59.55 -9.96 5.17
C GLY A 82 58.18 -9.39 5.62
N PHE A 83 57.35 -10.23 6.24
CA PHE A 83 56.37 -9.94 7.32
C PHE A 83 55.17 -8.95 7.23
N SER A 84 54.04 -9.50 7.70
CA SER A 84 52.91 -8.87 8.44
C SER A 84 51.72 -8.30 7.66
N ILE A 85 50.62 -9.06 7.68
CA ILE A 85 49.29 -8.67 7.21
C ILE A 85 48.44 -8.24 8.41
N ARG A 86 47.73 -7.11 8.31
CA ARG A 86 46.55 -6.81 9.15
C ARG A 86 45.31 -6.71 8.27
N SER A 87 44.25 -7.37 8.71
CA SER A 87 42.95 -7.40 8.07
C SER A 87 42.18 -6.09 8.28
N PHE A 88 41.51 -5.62 7.23
CA PHE A 88 40.48 -4.59 7.34
C PHE A 88 39.16 -5.25 7.75
N GLN A 89 38.58 -4.83 8.88
CA GLN A 89 37.24 -5.24 9.32
C GLN A 89 36.17 -4.27 8.83
N HIS A 90 34.97 -4.81 8.55
CA HIS A 90 33.79 -4.03 8.17
C HIS A 90 33.24 -3.18 9.35
N PRO A 91 32.53 -2.07 9.06
CA PRO A 91 31.93 -1.23 10.10
C PRO A 91 30.67 -1.86 10.72
N PRO A 92 30.38 -1.59 12.01
CA PRO A 92 29.21 -2.13 12.71
C PRO A 92 27.92 -1.34 12.48
N SER A 93 26.79 -2.01 12.76
CA SER A 93 25.42 -1.47 12.72
C SER A 93 25.09 -0.52 13.88
N PRO A 94 24.07 0.35 13.74
CA PRO A 94 23.73 1.35 14.76
C PRO A 94 22.94 0.76 15.93
N HIS A 95 23.60 0.52 17.06
CA HIS A 95 22.92 0.29 18.34
C HIS A 95 22.50 1.59 19.03
N ARG A 96 21.31 1.54 19.63
CA ARG A 96 20.67 2.56 20.47
C ARG A 96 21.63 3.08 21.58
N PRO A 97 21.96 4.38 21.65
CA PRO A 97 22.87 4.89 22.67
C PRO A 97 22.21 4.96 24.06
N LEU A 98 22.94 4.51 25.09
CA LEU A 98 22.56 4.67 26.49
C LEU A 98 22.58 6.14 26.91
N GLN A 99 21.63 6.55 27.76
CA GLN A 99 21.60 7.90 28.35
C GLN A 99 22.83 8.14 29.24
N THR A 100 23.61 9.16 28.91
CA THR A 100 24.65 9.69 29.79
C THR A 100 24.02 10.49 30.93
N ARG A 101 24.17 9.98 32.16
CA ARG A 101 23.55 10.52 33.38
C ARG A 101 24.10 11.90 33.75
N GLY A 102 23.21 12.88 33.89
CA GLY A 102 23.53 14.26 34.29
C GLY A 102 24.03 14.41 35.73
N LYS A 103 24.55 15.61 36.04
CA LYS A 103 25.23 15.97 37.31
C LYS A 103 24.37 15.72 38.56
N LYS A 104 25.03 15.27 39.64
CA LYS A 104 24.43 15.14 40.98
C LYS A 104 24.07 16.51 41.55
N THR A 105 22.79 16.76 41.81
CA THR A 105 22.31 17.76 42.78
C THR A 105 21.86 17.05 44.05
N THR A 106 22.52 17.34 45.17
CA THR A 106 22.26 16.67 46.46
C THR A 106 21.16 17.41 47.22
N THR A 107 19.96 16.83 47.29
CA THR A 107 18.88 17.28 48.19
C THR A 107 18.75 16.33 49.37
N THR A 108 19.14 16.79 50.56
CA THR A 108 19.08 16.01 51.80
C THR A 108 17.68 16.05 52.40
N ILE A 109 17.00 14.91 52.44
CA ILE A 109 15.72 14.73 53.14
C ILE A 109 16.02 14.20 54.56
N LYS A 110 15.30 14.70 55.57
CA LYS A 110 15.45 14.27 56.96
C LYS A 110 14.75 12.94 57.21
N LEU A 111 15.32 12.12 58.08
CA LEU A 111 14.86 10.75 58.36
C LEU A 111 13.48 10.65 59.06
N SER A 112 12.86 11.78 59.38
CA SER A 112 11.54 11.88 60.02
C SER A 112 10.36 11.72 59.05
N ASP A 113 10.58 11.91 57.75
CA ASP A 113 9.49 12.17 56.79
C ASP A 113 9.14 10.95 55.92
N LEU A 114 9.53 9.74 56.37
CA LEU A 114 9.22 8.47 55.71
C LEU A 114 8.17 7.67 56.53
N PRO A 115 6.99 7.35 55.97
CA PRO A 115 6.00 6.53 56.67
C PRO A 115 6.50 5.09 56.82
N GLN A 116 6.72 4.65 58.07
CA GLN A 116 7.03 3.27 58.39
C GLN A 116 5.73 2.46 58.55
N GLY A 117 5.55 1.42 57.73
CA GLY A 117 4.43 0.49 57.85
C GLY A 117 4.64 -0.76 56.99
N LEU A 118 4.75 -1.92 57.64
CA LEU A 118 4.82 -3.23 56.96
C LEU A 118 3.40 -3.66 56.55
N ILE A 119 3.18 -3.92 55.27
CA ILE A 119 1.96 -4.58 54.77
C ILE A 119 2.34 -5.96 54.21
N GLN A 120 1.79 -7.00 54.81
CA GLN A 120 1.95 -8.40 54.37
C GLN A 120 0.97 -8.73 53.23
N PRO A 121 1.29 -9.71 52.36
CA PRO A 121 0.43 -10.08 51.23
C PRO A 121 -0.70 -11.03 51.66
N LYS A 122 -1.90 -10.86 51.09
CA LYS A 122 -2.95 -11.89 51.06
C LYS A 122 -3.75 -11.87 49.74
N PRO A 123 -4.41 -12.99 49.38
CA PRO A 123 -4.64 -13.36 47.98
C PRO A 123 -6.11 -13.28 47.54
N ALA A 124 -6.36 -13.76 46.33
CA ALA A 124 -7.66 -13.78 45.65
C ALA A 124 -8.82 -14.34 46.50
N SER A 125 -10.01 -13.78 46.30
CA SER A 125 -11.26 -14.21 46.92
C SER A 125 -12.29 -14.63 45.88
N SER A 126 -12.84 -15.83 46.03
CA SER A 126 -14.03 -16.31 45.34
C SER A 126 -15.32 -15.89 46.08
N LEU A 127 -16.44 -15.91 45.34
CA LEU A 127 -17.82 -16.07 45.85
C LEU A 127 -17.95 -17.40 46.67
N PRO A 128 -19.04 -17.71 47.43
CA PRO A 128 -20.44 -17.24 47.26
C PRO A 128 -21.31 -17.08 48.57
N THR A 129 -22.63 -16.81 48.39
CA THR A 129 -23.83 -17.28 49.20
C THR A 129 -23.89 -17.20 50.74
N SER A 130 -25.02 -17.07 51.45
CA SER A 130 -26.46 -16.80 51.15
C SER A 130 -27.23 -16.56 52.49
N SER A 131 -28.53 -16.22 52.42
CA SER A 131 -29.59 -16.48 53.46
C SER A 131 -29.35 -15.98 54.91
N SER A 132 -29.93 -14.86 55.37
CA SER A 132 -31.35 -14.63 55.78
C SER A 132 -31.76 -15.22 57.14
N VAL A 133 -32.36 -14.40 58.05
CA VAL A 133 -33.63 -14.63 58.79
C VAL A 133 -33.86 -13.62 59.95
N SER A 134 -35.03 -12.97 59.91
CA SER A 134 -35.88 -12.30 60.93
C SER A 134 -35.37 -11.62 62.23
N SER A 135 -35.83 -10.37 62.39
CA SER A 135 -36.28 -9.63 63.60
C SER A 135 -37.32 -10.40 64.47
N PRO A 136 -37.71 -10.01 65.72
CA PRO A 136 -37.98 -8.65 66.26
C PRO A 136 -37.32 -8.38 67.66
N HIS A 137 -37.61 -7.35 68.48
CA HIS A 137 -38.74 -6.39 68.64
C HIS A 137 -38.30 -4.97 69.10
N ASP A 138 -39.30 -4.13 69.40
CA ASP A 138 -39.35 -2.73 69.88
C ASP A 138 -38.60 -2.45 71.22
N GLU A 139 -38.12 -1.23 71.53
CA GLU A 139 -38.93 -0.03 71.83
C GLU A 139 -38.28 1.34 71.48
N SER A 140 -39.14 2.35 71.47
CA SER A 140 -39.02 3.70 70.87
C SER A 140 -38.07 4.71 71.54
N THR A 141 -37.43 5.54 70.72
CA THR A 141 -37.26 6.99 71.00
C THR A 141 -37.17 7.76 69.67
N GLU A 142 -37.86 8.90 69.55
CA GLU A 142 -37.97 9.67 68.31
C GLU A 142 -36.68 10.43 67.94
N ALA A 143 -36.29 10.38 66.66
CA ALA A 143 -35.27 11.24 66.08
C ALA A 143 -35.65 11.64 64.63
N LEU A 144 -35.32 12.87 64.26
CA LEU A 144 -35.77 13.56 63.04
C LEU A 144 -35.33 12.86 61.74
N PRO A 145 -36.11 12.95 60.63
CA PRO A 145 -35.73 12.35 59.35
C PRO A 145 -34.47 12.98 58.75
N LEU A 146 -33.46 12.14 58.46
CA LEU A 146 -32.30 12.53 57.66
C LEU A 146 -32.73 12.71 56.18
N PRO A 147 -32.07 13.62 55.42
CA PRO A 147 -32.45 13.87 54.03
C PRO A 147 -32.18 12.66 53.12
N LEU A 148 -33.07 12.44 52.15
CA LEU A 148 -32.83 11.51 51.05
C LEU A 148 -31.53 11.90 50.30
N PRO A 149 -30.76 10.91 49.77
CA PRO A 149 -29.60 11.21 48.94
C PRO A 149 -30.05 11.97 47.68
N PRO A 150 -29.27 12.96 47.21
CA PRO A 150 -29.65 13.75 46.06
C PRO A 150 -29.69 12.89 44.79
N LEU A 151 -30.71 13.14 43.96
CA LEU A 151 -30.77 12.68 42.57
C LEU A 151 -29.49 13.12 41.82
N PRO A 152 -29.04 12.38 40.80
CA PRO A 152 -27.81 12.69 40.07
C PRO A 152 -27.83 14.12 39.55
N GLN A 153 -26.79 14.87 39.91
CA GLN A 153 -26.62 16.27 39.51
C GLN A 153 -26.54 16.40 37.99
N ASP A 154 -27.10 17.48 37.45
CA ASP A 154 -27.02 17.79 36.02
C ASP A 154 -25.56 17.72 35.51
N PRO A 155 -25.33 17.22 34.29
CA PRO A 155 -23.98 17.04 33.78
C PRO A 155 -23.21 18.38 33.75
N PRO A 156 -21.89 18.36 34.04
CA PRO A 156 -21.10 19.59 34.11
C PRO A 156 -21.21 20.40 32.81
N ALA A 157 -21.54 21.68 32.96
CA ALA A 157 -21.81 22.60 31.85
C ALA A 157 -20.53 22.99 31.10
N TYR A 158 -19.98 22.06 30.32
CA TYR A 158 -18.89 22.34 29.39
C TYR A 158 -19.34 23.33 28.29
N PRO A 159 -18.42 24.13 27.73
CA PRO A 159 -18.67 24.90 26.52
C PRO A 159 -19.20 24.02 25.38
N THR A 160 -20.12 24.54 24.56
CA THR A 160 -20.84 23.75 23.53
C THR A 160 -19.92 22.97 22.58
N VAL A 161 -18.74 23.51 22.21
CA VAL A 161 -17.74 22.79 21.38
C VAL A 161 -17.21 21.54 22.10
N LEU A 162 -16.95 21.62 23.40
CA LEU A 162 -16.49 20.50 24.22
C LEU A 162 -17.63 19.50 24.53
N LEU A 163 -18.88 19.98 24.67
CA LEU A 163 -20.04 19.09 24.73
C LEU A 163 -20.22 18.30 23.44
N GLN A 164 -20.13 18.95 22.27
CA GLN A 164 -20.21 18.27 20.96
C GLN A 164 -19.06 17.29 20.78
N ALA A 165 -17.83 17.65 21.16
CA ALA A 165 -16.70 16.73 21.14
C ALA A 165 -16.93 15.52 22.08
N ARG A 166 -17.39 15.73 23.32
CA ARG A 166 -17.69 14.65 24.27
C ARG A 166 -18.80 13.73 23.77
N GLN A 167 -19.87 14.28 23.17
CA GLN A 167 -20.94 13.50 22.57
C GLN A 167 -20.46 12.67 21.38
N ASN A 168 -19.61 13.24 20.52
CA ASN A 168 -19.00 12.49 19.41
C ASN A 168 -18.02 11.41 19.92
N MET A 169 -17.25 11.65 20.98
CA MET A 169 -16.40 10.63 21.62
C MET A 169 -17.23 9.47 22.20
N LEU A 170 -18.36 9.77 22.87
CA LEU A 170 -19.27 8.74 23.39
C LEU A 170 -19.99 7.95 22.28
N LYS A 171 -20.25 8.58 21.11
CA LYS A 171 -20.86 7.92 19.96
C LYS A 171 -19.88 7.04 19.18
N PHE A 172 -18.59 7.39 19.18
CA PHE A 172 -17.54 6.72 18.42
C PHE A 172 -16.38 6.34 19.36
N ASP A 173 -16.72 5.60 20.41
CA ASP A 173 -15.85 5.13 21.50
C ASP A 173 -14.59 4.37 21.02
N ASN A 174 -14.71 3.62 19.92
CA ASN A 174 -13.63 2.87 19.30
C ASN A 174 -12.77 3.70 18.31
N CYS A 175 -12.93 5.03 18.27
CA CYS A 175 -12.25 5.92 17.31
C CYS A 175 -11.58 7.13 17.98
N VAL A 176 -10.38 7.47 17.50
CA VAL A 176 -9.72 8.74 17.85
C VAL A 176 -10.47 9.89 17.17
N LEU A 177 -11.12 10.74 17.96
CA LEU A 177 -11.87 11.89 17.43
C LEU A 177 -10.92 13.08 17.16
N LEU A 178 -10.85 13.52 15.89
CA LEU A 178 -10.24 14.78 15.48
C LEU A 178 -11.35 15.81 15.23
N THR A 179 -11.42 16.86 16.05
CA THR A 179 -12.47 17.89 15.97
C THR A 179 -11.95 19.15 15.32
N ARG A 180 -12.52 19.56 14.17
CA ARG A 180 -12.14 20.82 13.52
C ARG A 180 -12.62 22.03 14.32
N VAL A 181 -11.72 22.99 14.52
CA VAL A 181 -11.98 24.28 15.15
C VAL A 181 -11.25 25.35 14.33
N GLY A 182 -11.93 25.93 13.35
CA GLY A 182 -11.33 26.87 12.41
C GLY A 182 -10.15 26.28 11.64
N GLY A 183 -8.96 26.81 11.90
CA GLY A 183 -7.70 26.42 11.25
C GLY A 183 -6.97 25.22 11.89
N PHE A 184 -7.54 24.57 12.90
CA PHE A 184 -6.89 23.47 13.62
C PHE A 184 -7.82 22.25 13.73
N TYR A 185 -7.21 21.06 13.81
CA TYR A 185 -7.86 19.88 14.39
C TYR A 185 -7.40 19.74 15.85
N GLU A 186 -8.37 19.63 16.76
CA GLU A 186 -8.17 19.51 18.21
C GLU A 186 -8.65 18.12 18.69
N LEU A 187 -7.90 17.54 19.63
CA LEU A 187 -8.24 16.40 20.48
C LEU A 187 -8.50 16.92 21.90
N TYR A 188 -9.35 16.23 22.66
CA TYR A 188 -9.76 16.64 24.01
C TYR A 188 -9.81 15.48 25.00
N PHE A 189 -9.79 15.80 26.29
CA PHE A 189 -9.93 14.85 27.40
C PHE A 189 -8.90 13.70 27.29
N GLU A 190 -9.31 12.45 27.57
CA GLU A 190 -8.48 11.24 27.48
C GLU A 190 -7.72 11.10 26.14
N HIS A 191 -8.33 11.49 25.00
CA HIS A 191 -7.65 11.42 23.70
C HIS A 191 -6.49 12.41 23.58
N ALA A 192 -6.56 13.57 24.25
CA ALA A 192 -5.45 14.52 24.24
C ALA A 192 -4.26 13.98 25.05
N GLU A 193 -4.51 13.30 26.16
CA GLU A 193 -3.48 12.71 27.03
C GLU A 193 -2.85 11.44 26.44
N GLU A 194 -3.64 10.55 25.82
CA GLU A 194 -3.13 9.34 25.16
C GLU A 194 -2.37 9.69 23.86
N TYR A 195 -3.00 10.42 22.93
CA TYR A 195 -2.46 10.60 21.59
C TYR A 195 -1.56 11.83 21.43
N GLY A 196 -1.67 12.86 22.27
CA GLY A 196 -0.80 14.04 22.21
C GLY A 196 0.70 13.67 22.23
N PRO A 197 1.18 12.92 23.25
CA PRO A 197 2.56 12.45 23.30
C PRO A 197 2.96 11.54 22.14
N LEU A 198 2.07 10.64 21.70
CA LEU A 198 2.32 9.73 20.57
C LEU A 198 2.49 10.45 19.23
N LEU A 199 1.74 11.55 19.03
CA LEU A 199 1.84 12.43 17.87
C LEU A 199 2.97 13.47 17.99
N ASN A 200 3.70 13.48 19.12
CA ASN A 200 4.70 14.49 19.46
C ASN A 200 4.12 15.93 19.46
N ILE A 201 2.92 16.08 20.03
CA ILE A 201 2.18 17.33 20.20
C ILE A 201 2.08 17.63 21.70
N LYS A 202 2.41 18.87 22.09
CA LYS A 202 2.30 19.34 23.46
C LYS A 202 0.84 19.33 23.93
N VAL A 203 0.55 18.60 25.00
CA VAL A 203 -0.76 18.64 25.67
C VAL A 203 -0.87 19.93 26.50
N ALA A 204 -1.93 20.69 26.27
CA ALA A 204 -2.27 21.92 26.98
C ALA A 204 -3.58 21.73 27.76
N ASN A 205 -3.93 22.69 28.63
CA ASN A 205 -5.15 22.63 29.44
C ASN A 205 -6.07 23.82 29.15
N LYS A 206 -7.27 23.55 28.64
CA LYS A 206 -8.34 24.52 28.39
C LYS A 206 -9.08 24.80 29.70
N ARG A 207 -9.10 26.07 30.13
CA ARG A 207 -9.90 26.49 31.29
C ARG A 207 -11.38 26.52 30.91
N THR A 208 -12.23 25.84 31.67
CA THR A 208 -13.69 25.84 31.50
C THR A 208 -14.40 26.02 32.83
N ASN A 209 -15.69 26.37 32.80
CA ASN A 209 -16.52 26.48 34.00
C ASN A 209 -16.68 25.13 34.74
N ALA A 210 -16.42 24.01 34.05
CA ALA A 210 -16.46 22.65 34.58
C ALA A 210 -15.09 22.12 35.04
N GLY A 211 -14.03 22.93 34.96
CA GLY A 211 -12.65 22.54 35.31
C GLY A 211 -11.65 22.69 34.17
N LEU A 212 -10.44 22.16 34.36
CA LEU A 212 -9.42 22.07 33.31
C LEU A 212 -9.70 20.87 32.41
N VAL A 213 -9.71 21.10 31.09
CA VAL A 213 -9.88 20.04 30.09
C VAL A 213 -8.57 19.92 29.29
N PRO A 214 -7.91 18.75 29.28
CA PRO A 214 -6.77 18.48 28.41
C PRO A 214 -7.13 18.67 26.94
N MET A 215 -6.23 19.29 26.19
CA MET A 215 -6.35 19.51 24.75
C MET A 215 -5.00 19.37 24.05
N ALA A 216 -5.01 18.82 22.84
CA ALA A 216 -3.86 18.79 21.93
C ALA A 216 -4.37 19.12 20.52
N GLY A 217 -3.55 19.67 19.63
CA GLY A 217 -4.03 19.99 18.29
C GLY A 217 -2.94 20.43 17.31
N PHE A 218 -3.28 20.43 16.03
CA PHE A 218 -2.37 20.74 14.93
C PHE A 218 -3.08 21.49 13.79
N PRO A 219 -2.35 22.26 12.96
CA PRO A 219 -2.96 23.02 11.86
C PRO A 219 -3.60 22.12 10.80
N PHE A 220 -4.74 22.53 10.23
CA PHE A 220 -5.57 21.68 9.36
C PHE A 220 -4.82 21.06 8.17
N PHE A 221 -3.89 21.79 7.56
CA PHE A 221 -3.09 21.32 6.42
C PHE A 221 -2.08 20.20 6.76
N GLN A 222 -1.86 19.88 8.05
CA GLN A 222 -1.03 18.74 8.46
C GLN A 222 -1.84 17.45 8.69
N LEU A 223 -3.15 17.44 8.40
CA LEU A 223 -4.04 16.30 8.62
C LEU A 223 -3.47 14.97 8.11
N ASP A 224 -3.01 14.91 6.86
CA ASP A 224 -2.45 13.68 6.27
C ASP A 224 -1.25 13.11 7.04
N ARG A 225 -0.39 13.98 7.60
CA ARG A 225 0.77 13.57 8.40
C ARG A 225 0.34 12.84 9.67
N PHE A 226 -0.64 13.40 10.38
CA PHE A 226 -1.11 12.83 11.64
C PHE A 226 -2.09 11.66 11.44
N LEU A 227 -2.91 11.69 10.38
CA LEU A 227 -3.69 10.54 9.94
C LEU A 227 -2.79 9.35 9.61
N LYS A 228 -1.65 9.57 8.93
CA LYS A 228 -0.69 8.49 8.68
C LYS A 228 -0.23 7.82 9.98
N ILE A 229 0.17 8.62 10.97
CA ILE A 229 0.66 8.10 12.25
C ILE A 229 -0.46 7.35 13.00
N LEU A 230 -1.65 7.94 13.11
CA LEU A 230 -2.79 7.31 13.80
C LEU A 230 -3.25 6.01 13.12
N VAL A 231 -3.37 6.00 11.79
CA VAL A 231 -3.99 4.90 11.04
C VAL A 231 -2.97 3.84 10.61
N GLN A 232 -1.81 4.21 10.05
CA GLN A 232 -0.80 3.25 9.59
C GLN A 232 0.17 2.82 10.70
N ASP A 233 0.69 3.76 11.50
CA ASP A 233 1.77 3.45 12.45
C ASP A 233 1.21 2.94 13.80
N LEU A 234 0.05 3.46 14.24
CA LEU A 234 -0.63 3.08 15.49
C LEU A 234 -1.85 2.16 15.30
N GLY A 235 -2.31 1.94 14.07
CA GLY A 235 -3.43 1.04 13.76
C GLY A 235 -4.80 1.47 14.31
N ARG A 236 -4.98 2.74 14.69
CA ARG A 236 -6.23 3.26 15.26
C ARG A 236 -7.21 3.71 14.17
N HIS A 237 -8.50 3.61 14.46
CA HIS A 237 -9.55 4.25 13.68
C HIS A 237 -9.65 5.74 14.05
N VAL A 238 -9.92 6.61 13.07
CA VAL A 238 -9.96 8.06 13.28
C VAL A 238 -11.28 8.65 12.77
N ALA A 239 -12.04 9.27 13.65
CA ALA A 239 -13.27 9.98 13.30
C ALA A 239 -12.96 11.47 13.06
N ILE A 240 -13.25 11.98 11.86
CA ILE A 240 -13.04 13.40 11.53
C ILE A 240 -14.36 14.15 11.68
N ALA A 241 -14.42 15.07 12.63
CA ALA A 241 -15.55 16.00 12.80
C ALA A 241 -15.27 17.35 12.12
N GLU A 242 -16.05 17.65 11.09
CA GLU A 242 -15.95 18.88 10.29
C GLU A 242 -16.92 19.96 10.77
N GLU A 243 -16.64 21.22 10.44
CA GLU A 243 -17.50 22.37 10.76
C GLU A 243 -18.53 22.63 9.65
N TYR A 244 -19.82 22.50 9.98
CA TYR A 244 -20.93 22.80 9.07
C TYR A 244 -21.63 24.11 9.49
N PRO A 245 -21.87 25.08 8.58
CA PRO A 245 -22.52 26.33 8.93
C PRO A 245 -23.99 26.13 9.32
N ASN A 246 -24.38 26.72 10.45
CA ASN A 246 -25.76 26.63 10.94
C ASN A 246 -26.69 27.55 10.14
N SER A 247 -27.85 27.00 9.73
CA SER A 247 -28.94 27.80 9.17
C SER A 247 -29.45 28.83 10.20
N PRO A 248 -30.09 29.93 9.78
CA PRO A 248 -30.58 30.96 10.71
C PRO A 248 -31.50 30.40 11.81
N THR A 249 -32.32 29.40 11.47
CA THR A 249 -33.19 28.68 12.42
C THR A 249 -32.44 27.69 13.31
N ALA A 250 -31.35 27.06 12.83
CA ALA A 250 -30.52 26.17 13.64
C ALA A 250 -29.67 26.93 14.68
N LYS A 251 -29.21 28.16 14.36
CA LYS A 251 -28.43 29.01 15.29
C LYS A 251 -29.12 29.25 16.64
N VAL A 252 -30.45 29.27 16.66
CA VAL A 252 -31.27 29.42 17.88
C VAL A 252 -31.25 28.14 18.73
N ARG A 253 -31.19 26.96 18.12
CA ARG A 253 -31.09 25.67 18.83
C ARG A 253 -29.66 25.35 19.28
N SER A 254 -28.64 25.80 18.55
CA SER A 254 -27.22 25.53 18.84
C SER A 254 -26.58 26.51 19.83
N GLY A 255 -27.38 27.19 20.67
CA GLY A 255 -26.88 28.13 21.68
C GLY A 255 -26.11 29.32 21.12
N GLY A 256 -26.37 29.74 19.88
CA GLY A 256 -25.69 30.85 19.22
C GLY A 256 -24.40 30.49 18.46
N LEU A 257 -23.97 29.22 18.43
CA LEU A 257 -22.83 28.81 17.60
C LEU A 257 -23.09 29.02 16.10
N MET A 258 -22.09 29.58 15.39
CA MET A 258 -22.12 29.75 13.93
C MET A 258 -22.00 28.43 13.16
N HIS A 259 -21.35 27.42 13.75
CA HIS A 259 -21.08 26.13 13.12
C HIS A 259 -21.45 24.97 14.07
N ASP A 260 -21.93 23.88 13.48
CA ASP A 260 -22.22 22.60 14.12
C ASP A 260 -21.18 21.55 13.67
N ARG A 261 -20.72 20.70 14.60
CA ARG A 261 -19.60 19.78 14.37
C ARG A 261 -20.07 18.33 14.33
N ARG A 262 -20.04 17.76 13.12
CA ARG A 262 -20.49 16.38 12.86
C ARG A 262 -19.34 15.57 12.30
N VAL A 263 -19.26 14.30 12.70
CA VAL A 263 -18.34 13.34 12.09
C VAL A 263 -18.73 13.16 10.62
N ALA A 264 -17.85 13.58 9.72
CA ALA A 264 -18.05 13.55 8.28
C ALA A 264 -17.59 12.22 7.66
N ARG A 265 -16.61 11.56 8.29
CA ARG A 265 -16.06 10.27 7.89
C ARG A 265 -15.29 9.64 9.06
N ILE A 266 -15.27 8.32 9.10
CA ILE A 266 -14.36 7.52 9.92
C ILE A 266 -13.34 6.89 8.98
N ILE A 267 -12.05 7.10 9.26
CA ILE A 267 -10.93 6.57 8.49
C ILE A 267 -10.33 5.39 9.25
N THR A 268 -10.20 4.27 8.55
CA THR A 268 -9.59 3.02 9.03
C THR A 268 -8.55 2.54 8.01
N PRO A 269 -7.63 1.61 8.37
CA PRO A 269 -6.59 1.15 7.46
C PRO A 269 -7.10 0.57 6.14
N GLY A 270 -8.27 -0.08 6.13
CA GLY A 270 -8.91 -0.61 4.93
C GLY A 270 -9.83 0.38 4.21
N THR A 271 -10.21 1.51 4.81
CA THR A 271 -11.19 2.47 4.24
C THR A 271 -10.56 3.77 3.71
N LEU A 272 -9.26 3.74 3.42
CA LEU A 272 -8.54 4.80 2.71
C LEU A 272 -9.09 4.98 1.27
N ILE A 273 -9.11 6.23 0.78
CA ILE A 273 -9.71 6.65 -0.51
C ILE A 273 -8.69 7.46 -1.33
N ASP A 274 -8.25 8.60 -0.79
CA ASP A 274 -7.47 9.63 -1.48
C ASP A 274 -6.30 10.18 -0.64
N GLU A 275 -6.00 9.57 0.51
CA GLU A 275 -4.97 10.06 1.43
C GLU A 275 -3.56 9.90 0.83
N ASN A 276 -2.75 10.97 0.93
CA ASN A 276 -1.43 11.08 0.31
C ASN A 276 -0.39 10.01 0.74
N PHE A 277 -0.67 9.25 1.79
CA PHE A 277 0.18 8.16 2.30
C PHE A 277 -0.27 6.75 1.85
N MET A 278 -1.33 6.64 1.05
CA MET A 278 -1.74 5.38 0.43
C MET A 278 -0.69 4.93 -0.61
N ASP A 279 -0.41 3.63 -0.70
CA ASP A 279 0.47 3.09 -1.73
C ASP A 279 -0.20 3.21 -3.13
N PRO A 280 0.40 3.92 -4.10
CA PRO A 280 -0.12 3.98 -5.47
C PRO A 280 -0.01 2.65 -6.23
N TYR A 281 0.92 1.76 -5.84
CA TYR A 281 1.27 0.53 -6.56
C TYR A 281 0.58 -0.74 -6.00
N ALA A 282 -0.27 -0.60 -4.98
CA ALA A 282 -0.99 -1.71 -4.36
C ALA A 282 -2.47 -1.35 -4.13
N ASN A 283 -3.33 -2.37 -4.16
CA ASN A 283 -4.74 -2.25 -3.77
C ASN A 283 -4.85 -2.11 -2.23
N ASN A 284 -5.88 -1.40 -1.77
CA ASN A 284 -6.15 -1.17 -0.34
C ASN A 284 -7.43 -1.91 0.09
N TYR A 285 -7.36 -3.24 0.15
CA TYR A 285 -8.53 -4.06 0.45
C TYR A 285 -8.92 -4.02 1.93
N VAL A 286 -10.21 -3.80 2.17
CA VAL A 286 -10.94 -4.28 3.37
C VAL A 286 -11.70 -5.55 2.99
N MET A 287 -11.66 -6.58 3.85
CA MET A 287 -12.29 -7.88 3.59
C MET A 287 -13.15 -8.32 4.78
N ALA A 288 -14.40 -8.70 4.52
CA ALA A 288 -15.27 -9.34 5.50
C ALA A 288 -15.23 -10.87 5.36
N ILE A 289 -15.28 -11.55 6.50
CA ILE A 289 -15.39 -13.02 6.59
C ILE A 289 -16.70 -13.35 7.32
N HIS A 290 -17.54 -14.16 6.69
CA HIS A 290 -18.73 -14.75 7.30
C HIS A 290 -18.57 -16.26 7.42
N ILE A 291 -19.00 -16.82 8.56
CA ILE A 291 -18.96 -18.25 8.84
C ILE A 291 -20.38 -18.80 8.72
N ASP A 292 -20.63 -19.69 7.76
CA ASP A 292 -21.89 -20.44 7.76
C ASP A 292 -21.80 -21.56 8.81
N THR A 293 -22.40 -21.32 9.98
CA THR A 293 -22.43 -22.30 11.07
C THR A 293 -23.46 -23.41 10.86
N GLY A 294 -24.20 -23.41 9.74
CA GLY A 294 -25.18 -24.44 9.39
C GLY A 294 -26.42 -24.50 10.29
N ILE A 295 -26.45 -23.73 11.39
CA ILE A 295 -27.61 -23.54 12.25
C ILE A 295 -28.61 -22.68 11.48
N LYS A 296 -29.54 -23.35 10.77
CA LYS A 296 -30.69 -22.68 10.16
C LYS A 296 -31.39 -21.84 11.22
N ALA A 297 -31.31 -20.52 11.06
CA ALA A 297 -32.09 -19.59 11.85
C ALA A 297 -33.59 -19.84 11.58
N THR A 298 -34.22 -20.65 12.42
CA THR A 298 -35.67 -20.78 12.45
C THR A 298 -36.25 -19.44 12.88
N ASN A 299 -37.05 -18.83 12.02
CA ASN A 299 -37.62 -17.48 12.20
C ASN A 299 -38.53 -17.38 13.43
N THR A 300 -37.94 -17.14 14.60
CA THR A 300 -38.63 -16.64 15.80
C THR A 300 -37.70 -15.68 16.55
N VAL A 301 -38.04 -14.39 16.56
CA VAL A 301 -37.32 -13.36 17.33
C VAL A 301 -37.74 -13.44 18.81
N THR A 302 -37.24 -14.46 19.50
CA THR A 302 -37.17 -14.61 20.97
C THR A 302 -36.25 -15.81 21.28
N ASP A 303 -35.53 -15.78 22.41
CA ASP A 303 -34.76 -16.90 23.00
C ASP A 303 -33.28 -17.14 22.63
N VAL A 304 -32.53 -16.10 22.24
CA VAL A 304 -31.04 -16.12 22.23
C VAL A 304 -30.44 -16.06 23.66
N LYS A 305 -31.25 -16.12 24.73
CA LYS A 305 -30.79 -16.11 26.14
C LYS A 305 -30.90 -17.45 26.88
N THR A 306 -31.47 -18.49 26.27
CA THR A 306 -31.92 -19.68 27.03
C THR A 306 -31.07 -20.94 26.78
N VAL A 307 -30.11 -20.91 25.86
CA VAL A 307 -29.31 -22.10 25.46
C VAL A 307 -27.87 -22.11 25.99
N ILE A 308 -27.28 -20.96 26.35
CA ILE A 308 -25.91 -20.85 26.91
C ILE A 308 -25.96 -20.74 28.45
N GLY A 309 -26.71 -21.63 29.09
CA GLY A 309 -27.03 -21.51 30.52
C GLY A 309 -27.40 -22.82 31.21
N ARG A 310 -26.76 -23.94 30.87
CA ARG A 310 -27.04 -25.25 31.50
C ARG A 310 -25.89 -26.27 31.47
N VAL A 311 -24.70 -25.87 31.92
CA VAL A 311 -23.63 -26.80 32.34
C VAL A 311 -22.98 -26.31 33.65
N ALA A 312 -23.73 -26.37 34.75
CA ALA A 312 -23.21 -26.16 36.12
C ALA A 312 -24.17 -26.76 37.17
N GLY A 313 -23.84 -27.93 37.71
CA GLY A 313 -24.61 -28.63 38.76
C GLY A 313 -25.95 -29.23 38.30
N SER A 314 -26.50 -30.27 38.92
CA SER A 314 -25.97 -31.15 39.97
C SER A 314 -26.81 -32.44 40.05
N GLU A 315 -26.15 -33.55 40.42
CA GLU A 315 -26.64 -34.66 41.26
C GLU A 315 -28.10 -35.19 41.12
N GLY A 316 -28.19 -36.48 40.76
CA GLY A 316 -28.95 -37.50 41.52
C GLY A 316 -30.48 -37.38 41.68
N GLY A 317 -31.23 -38.26 41.01
CA GLY A 317 -32.68 -38.43 41.27
C GLY A 317 -33.32 -39.58 40.48
N LEU A 318 -33.70 -40.64 41.20
CA LEU A 318 -34.30 -41.90 40.73
C LEU A 318 -35.68 -41.77 40.04
N ALA A 319 -36.06 -42.88 39.39
CA ALA A 319 -37.36 -43.24 38.81
C ALA A 319 -37.77 -42.56 37.49
N GLY A 320 -38.32 -43.26 36.48
CA GLY A 320 -38.55 -44.71 36.36
C GLY A 320 -39.86 -45.03 35.64
N HIS A 321 -39.78 -45.40 34.35
CA HIS A 321 -40.61 -46.42 33.68
C HIS A 321 -40.32 -46.44 32.17
N GLU A 322 -39.87 -47.61 31.67
CA GLU A 322 -40.12 -48.04 30.29
C GLU A 322 -41.58 -48.56 30.17
N PRO A 323 -42.08 -48.86 28.95
CA PRO A 323 -41.76 -50.13 28.29
C PRO A 323 -41.26 -49.96 26.84
N GLU A 324 -40.25 -50.73 26.43
CA GLU A 324 -40.34 -51.94 25.55
C GLU A 324 -40.76 -51.67 24.08
N SER A 325 -40.28 -52.42 23.09
CA SER A 325 -39.08 -53.25 22.90
C SER A 325 -39.02 -53.66 21.42
N ASP A 326 -37.82 -53.89 20.86
CA ASP A 326 -37.56 -55.00 19.93
C ASP A 326 -36.07 -55.08 19.54
N HIS A 327 -35.37 -56.01 20.20
CA HIS A 327 -34.67 -57.15 19.58
C HIS A 327 -34.12 -56.96 18.12
N LEU A 328 -32.85 -57.26 17.79
CA LEU A 328 -31.93 -58.28 18.32
C LEU A 328 -30.44 -57.99 18.01
N SER A 329 -29.55 -58.66 18.76
CA SER A 329 -28.07 -58.63 18.74
C SER A 329 -27.50 -59.86 17.95
N PRO A 330 -26.20 -60.30 17.99
CA PRO A 330 -25.04 -59.81 18.77
C PRO A 330 -23.63 -59.83 18.11
N SER A 331 -22.65 -59.36 18.91
CA SER A 331 -21.22 -59.73 19.00
C SER A 331 -20.20 -58.88 18.20
N ALA A 332 -18.97 -58.61 18.70
CA ALA A 332 -18.26 -59.20 19.85
C ALA A 332 -17.32 -58.21 20.60
N VAL A 333 -17.27 -58.38 21.93
CA VAL A 333 -16.16 -58.22 22.91
C VAL A 333 -15.21 -57.00 22.86
N ASP A 334 -15.14 -56.33 24.01
CA ASP A 334 -14.27 -55.19 24.39
C ASP A 334 -12.90 -55.64 24.94
N VAL A 335 -11.81 -54.93 24.56
CA VAL A 335 -10.58 -54.80 25.37
C VAL A 335 -9.97 -53.39 25.20
N GLY A 336 -10.41 -52.45 26.04
CA GLY A 336 -9.52 -51.72 26.97
C GLY A 336 -8.34 -50.86 26.44
N VAL A 337 -8.34 -49.59 26.90
CA VAL A 337 -7.19 -48.64 26.98
C VAL A 337 -6.83 -47.90 25.68
N GLY A 338 -7.54 -46.78 25.43
CA GLY A 338 -7.15 -45.76 24.45
C GLY A 338 -7.44 -44.35 24.96
N ARG A 339 -6.44 -43.45 24.97
CA ARG A 339 -6.63 -42.03 25.31
C ARG A 339 -7.53 -41.36 24.27
N ARG A 340 -8.56 -40.63 24.71
CA ARG A 340 -9.39 -39.78 23.82
C ARG A 340 -8.60 -38.54 23.36
N ALA A 341 -7.85 -38.69 22.29
CA ALA A 341 -7.34 -37.60 21.45
C ALA A 341 -7.46 -38.04 19.99
N GLY A 342 -8.45 -37.53 19.25
CA GLY A 342 -8.66 -37.94 17.85
C GLY A 342 -10.03 -37.70 17.21
N GLN A 343 -11.05 -37.23 17.94
CA GLN A 343 -12.41 -37.04 17.38
C GLN A 343 -12.82 -35.60 17.08
N SER A 344 -11.95 -34.60 17.30
CA SER A 344 -12.25 -33.18 17.05
C SER A 344 -11.85 -32.66 15.66
N GLN A 345 -10.94 -33.35 14.93
CA GLN A 345 -10.44 -32.83 13.65
C GLN A 345 -11.39 -33.04 12.45
N GLY A 346 -12.25 -34.07 12.48
CA GLY A 346 -13.15 -34.37 11.35
C GLY A 346 -14.32 -33.38 11.16
N PHE A 347 -14.58 -32.49 12.12
CA PHE A 347 -15.70 -31.55 12.09
C PHE A 347 -15.30 -30.13 11.63
N GLN A 348 -14.00 -29.84 11.48
CA GLN A 348 -13.51 -28.49 11.13
C GLN A 348 -13.32 -28.28 9.62
N ASP A 349 -13.11 -29.35 8.84
CA ASP A 349 -12.87 -29.28 7.39
C ASP A 349 -14.14 -29.00 6.55
N THR A 350 -15.34 -28.95 7.15
CA THR A 350 -16.63 -28.82 6.46
C THR A 350 -17.33 -27.47 6.63
N MET A 351 -16.77 -26.52 7.38
CA MET A 351 -17.33 -25.17 7.50
C MET A 351 -17.15 -24.35 6.22
N SER A 352 -18.26 -23.92 5.61
CA SER A 352 -18.25 -23.00 4.47
C SER A 352 -18.07 -21.56 4.96
N LEU A 353 -17.22 -20.81 4.27
CA LEU A 353 -16.91 -19.42 4.54
C LEU A 353 -17.34 -18.53 3.37
N GLY A 354 -18.04 -17.45 3.69
CA GLY A 354 -18.30 -16.37 2.76
C GLY A 354 -17.21 -15.31 2.87
N LEU A 355 -16.56 -14.98 1.76
CA LEU A 355 -15.60 -13.89 1.68
C LEU A 355 -16.11 -12.79 0.76
N ALA A 356 -15.97 -11.55 1.18
CA ALA A 356 -16.19 -10.38 0.35
C ALA A 356 -15.11 -9.34 0.62
N TRP A 357 -14.57 -8.70 -0.43
CA TRP A 357 -13.57 -7.64 -0.26
C TRP A 357 -13.75 -6.49 -1.24
N LEU A 358 -13.33 -5.31 -0.80
CA LEU A 358 -13.54 -4.03 -1.47
C LEU A 358 -12.26 -3.19 -1.41
N ASP A 359 -11.87 -2.60 -2.53
CA ASP A 359 -10.95 -1.46 -2.56
C ASP A 359 -11.77 -0.17 -2.75
N LEU A 360 -11.83 0.65 -1.69
CA LEU A 360 -12.58 1.90 -1.68
C LEU A 360 -11.96 3.02 -2.53
N SER A 361 -10.68 2.91 -2.88
CA SER A 361 -9.98 3.86 -3.75
C SER A 361 -10.28 3.63 -5.23
N THR A 362 -10.58 2.39 -5.65
CA THR A 362 -10.90 2.05 -7.05
C THR A 362 -12.38 1.72 -7.28
N GLY A 363 -13.12 1.41 -6.21
CA GLY A 363 -14.49 0.91 -6.25
C GLY A 363 -14.59 -0.56 -6.69
N TYR A 364 -13.47 -1.32 -6.68
CA TYR A 364 -13.42 -2.72 -7.08
C TYR A 364 -13.93 -3.63 -5.96
N PHE A 365 -14.95 -4.44 -6.26
CA PHE A 365 -15.69 -5.25 -5.29
C PHE A 365 -15.76 -6.71 -5.77
N CYS A 366 -15.50 -7.66 -4.87
CA CYS A 366 -15.46 -9.09 -5.19
C CYS A 366 -16.05 -9.94 -4.06
N THR A 367 -16.52 -11.14 -4.42
CA THR A 367 -16.91 -12.21 -3.49
C THR A 367 -16.20 -13.52 -3.84
N GLN A 368 -16.08 -14.41 -2.86
CA GLN A 368 -15.63 -15.78 -3.05
C GLN A 368 -16.21 -16.67 -1.95
N GLU A 369 -16.67 -17.85 -2.34
CA GLU A 369 -16.98 -18.95 -1.41
C GLU A 369 -15.69 -19.70 -1.12
N ALA A 370 -15.41 -20.00 0.16
CA ALA A 370 -14.16 -20.60 0.61
C ALA A 370 -14.40 -21.59 1.75
N ASN A 371 -13.33 -22.23 2.23
CA ASN A 371 -13.34 -23.07 3.42
C ASN A 371 -12.16 -22.71 4.34
N LEU A 372 -12.16 -23.24 5.56
CA LEU A 372 -11.15 -22.93 6.58
C LEU A 372 -9.71 -23.23 6.10
N ALA A 373 -9.53 -24.29 5.30
CA ALA A 373 -8.22 -24.71 4.79
C ALA A 373 -7.66 -23.84 3.64
N SER A 374 -8.51 -23.21 2.84
CA SER A 374 -8.11 -22.33 1.72
C SER A 374 -7.93 -20.85 2.12
N LEU A 375 -8.53 -20.43 3.24
CA LEU A 375 -8.47 -19.06 3.73
C LEU A 375 -7.02 -18.49 3.84
N PRO A 376 -6.00 -19.19 4.38
CA PRO A 376 -4.64 -18.65 4.46
C PRO A 376 -4.02 -18.34 3.08
N THR A 377 -4.31 -19.18 2.08
CA THR A 377 -3.88 -18.96 0.69
C THR A 377 -4.55 -17.72 0.09
N ILE A 378 -5.85 -17.52 0.36
CA ILE A 378 -6.60 -16.34 -0.09
C ILE A 378 -6.10 -15.06 0.60
N LEU A 379 -5.86 -15.10 1.91
CA LEU A 379 -5.29 -13.99 2.68
C LEU A 379 -3.90 -13.59 2.18
N SER A 380 -3.01 -14.55 1.92
CA SER A 380 -1.67 -14.25 1.40
C SER A 380 -1.67 -13.73 -0.04
N ARG A 381 -2.63 -14.16 -0.87
CA ARG A 381 -2.84 -13.63 -2.21
C ARG A 381 -3.29 -12.16 -2.19
N LEU A 382 -4.35 -11.87 -1.45
CA LEU A 382 -5.01 -10.55 -1.44
C LEU A 382 -4.31 -9.53 -0.53
N CYS A 383 -3.68 -9.97 0.55
CA CYS A 383 -3.05 -9.14 1.59
C CYS A 383 -3.95 -8.00 2.10
N PRO A 384 -5.18 -8.29 2.61
CA PRO A 384 -6.10 -7.25 3.09
C PRO A 384 -5.47 -6.40 4.21
N ARG A 385 -5.75 -5.09 4.18
CA ARG A 385 -5.26 -4.14 5.19
C ARG A 385 -6.11 -4.15 6.45
N GLU A 386 -7.37 -4.56 6.32
CA GLU A 386 -8.33 -4.66 7.41
C GLU A 386 -9.23 -5.87 7.17
N LEU A 387 -9.38 -6.70 8.21
CA LEU A 387 -10.29 -7.85 8.24
C LEU A 387 -11.48 -7.52 9.13
N LEU A 388 -12.69 -7.71 8.61
CA LEU A 388 -13.93 -7.48 9.33
C LEU A 388 -14.51 -8.81 9.80
N LEU A 389 -14.78 -8.89 11.10
CA LEU A 389 -15.48 -10.00 11.75
C LEU A 389 -16.68 -9.45 12.52
N ASP A 390 -17.74 -10.26 12.63
CA ASP A 390 -18.87 -9.93 13.50
C ASP A 390 -18.40 -9.83 14.96
N GLN A 391 -18.84 -8.78 15.66
CA GLN A 391 -18.56 -8.57 17.08
C GLN A 391 -18.98 -9.76 17.96
N ALA A 392 -19.98 -10.55 17.57
CA ALA A 392 -20.35 -11.78 18.26
C ALA A 392 -19.20 -12.82 18.33
N LEU A 393 -18.30 -12.82 17.33
CA LEU A 393 -17.13 -13.71 17.29
C LEU A 393 -16.04 -13.28 18.29
N GLN A 394 -16.04 -12.02 18.74
CA GLN A 394 -15.07 -11.51 19.71
C GLN A 394 -15.23 -12.20 21.08
N SER A 395 -16.45 -12.59 21.45
CA SER A 395 -16.77 -13.32 22.69
C SER A 395 -16.58 -14.85 22.59
N CYS A 396 -16.34 -15.40 21.40
CA CYS A 396 -16.25 -16.84 21.15
C CYS A 396 -14.95 -17.17 20.38
N PRO A 397 -13.78 -17.19 21.06
CA PRO A 397 -12.49 -17.37 20.39
C PRO A 397 -12.26 -18.78 19.82
N ASP A 398 -12.94 -19.81 20.35
CA ASP A 398 -12.69 -21.24 20.07
C ASP A 398 -13.07 -21.73 18.65
N ASN A 399 -13.35 -20.81 17.72
CA ASN A 399 -13.84 -21.11 16.36
C ASN A 399 -12.73 -21.52 15.36
N GLY A 400 -11.48 -21.74 15.80
CA GLY A 400 -10.32 -22.07 14.96
C GLY A 400 -9.80 -20.96 14.03
N LEU A 401 -10.68 -20.04 13.60
CA LEU A 401 -10.34 -18.84 12.83
C LEU A 401 -9.42 -17.89 13.60
N SER A 402 -9.63 -17.74 14.91
CA SER A 402 -8.81 -16.86 15.76
C SER A 402 -7.32 -17.20 15.68
N ASP A 403 -7.00 -18.50 15.72
CA ASP A 403 -5.62 -18.99 15.65
C ASP A 403 -4.99 -18.73 14.28
N LEU A 404 -5.72 -19.01 13.20
CA LEU A 404 -5.29 -18.76 11.82
C LEU A 404 -5.04 -17.27 11.55
N LEU A 405 -5.96 -16.40 11.99
CA LEU A 405 -5.88 -14.96 11.72
C LEU A 405 -4.78 -14.25 12.54
N THR A 406 -4.40 -14.81 13.70
CA THR A 406 -3.33 -14.27 14.55
C THR A 406 -1.94 -14.41 13.91
N GLU A 407 -1.76 -15.31 12.94
CA GLU A 407 -0.46 -15.55 12.30
C GLU A 407 0.01 -14.44 11.35
N ASP A 408 -0.92 -13.72 10.72
CA ASP A 408 -0.62 -12.86 9.56
C ASP A 408 -0.46 -11.36 9.89
N ARG A 409 -0.63 -10.96 11.15
CA ARG A 409 -0.59 -9.55 11.60
C ARG A 409 -1.56 -8.62 10.84
N HIS A 410 -2.66 -9.16 10.31
CA HIS A 410 -3.74 -8.33 9.78
C HIS A 410 -4.40 -7.54 10.90
N ILE A 411 -4.86 -6.33 10.59
CA ILE A 411 -5.67 -5.54 11.53
C ILE A 411 -7.09 -6.11 11.48
N ILE A 412 -7.54 -6.69 12.59
CA ILE A 412 -8.86 -7.29 12.75
C ILE A 412 -9.78 -6.25 13.41
N SER A 413 -10.79 -5.80 12.69
CA SER A 413 -11.84 -4.90 13.19
C SER A 413 -13.09 -5.73 13.47
N TYR A 414 -13.46 -5.84 14.74
CA TYR A 414 -14.76 -6.41 15.14
C TYR A 414 -15.84 -5.33 14.99
N ALA A 415 -16.87 -5.61 14.21
CA ALA A 415 -17.97 -4.67 13.97
C ALA A 415 -19.32 -5.34 14.23
N PRO A 416 -20.30 -4.62 14.81
CA PRO A 416 -21.65 -5.16 14.98
C PRO A 416 -22.29 -5.42 13.61
N CYS A 417 -23.08 -6.50 13.52
CA CYS A 417 -23.88 -6.80 12.34
C CYS A 417 -24.78 -5.58 11.98
N PRO A 418 -24.94 -5.20 10.70
CA PRO A 418 -25.58 -3.96 10.34
C PRO A 418 -27.07 -3.99 10.67
N HIS A 419 -27.61 -2.94 11.28
CA HIS A 419 -29.03 -2.83 11.58
C HIS A 419 -29.94 -2.86 10.34
N ASP A 420 -29.36 -2.58 9.16
CA ASP A 420 -30.03 -2.59 7.86
C ASP A 420 -29.98 -3.98 7.23
N PHE A 421 -30.82 -4.90 7.72
CA PHE A 421 -30.92 -6.28 7.23
C PHE A 421 -31.29 -6.38 5.74
N SER A 422 -31.77 -5.29 5.11
CA SER A 422 -32.04 -5.27 3.67
C SER A 422 -30.77 -5.51 2.83
N LEU A 423 -29.60 -5.19 3.38
CA LEU A 423 -28.29 -5.41 2.75
C LEU A 423 -27.91 -6.89 2.60
N PHE A 424 -28.64 -7.82 3.23
CA PHE A 424 -28.48 -9.26 3.02
C PHE A 424 -29.28 -9.81 1.82
N HIS A 425 -29.78 -8.94 0.95
CA HIS A 425 -30.38 -9.30 -0.33
C HIS A 425 -29.67 -8.56 -1.48
N PRO A 426 -29.10 -9.26 -2.49
CA PRO A 426 -28.31 -8.62 -3.55
C PRO A 426 -29.04 -7.56 -4.38
N GLU A 427 -30.37 -7.68 -4.51
CA GLU A 427 -31.21 -6.70 -5.23
C GLU A 427 -31.12 -5.29 -4.59
N ASN A 428 -30.96 -5.23 -3.26
CA ASN A 428 -30.87 -4.00 -2.48
C ASN A 428 -29.49 -3.33 -2.52
N TRP A 429 -28.48 -3.96 -3.16
CA TRP A 429 -27.16 -3.32 -3.35
C TRP A 429 -27.19 -2.25 -4.46
N THR A 430 -28.16 -2.31 -5.36
CA THR A 430 -28.36 -1.37 -6.49
C THR A 430 -28.07 0.12 -6.20
N PRO A 431 -28.54 0.76 -5.11
CA PRO A 431 -28.21 2.16 -4.80
C PRO A 431 -26.70 2.42 -4.59
N MET A 432 -25.93 1.42 -4.15
CA MET A 432 -24.48 1.51 -3.88
C MET A 432 -23.63 1.10 -5.08
N LEU A 433 -24.23 0.50 -6.11
CA LEU A 433 -23.57 0.07 -7.34
C LEU A 433 -23.68 1.10 -8.48
N GLU A 434 -22.78 0.99 -9.46
CA GLU A 434 -22.83 1.70 -10.74
C GLU A 434 -24.01 1.30 -11.62
N CYS A 435 -24.32 0.00 -11.64
CA CYS A 435 -25.45 -0.58 -12.35
C CYS A 435 -26.06 -1.71 -11.51
N ALA A 436 -27.35 -1.95 -11.71
CA ALA A 436 -28.04 -3.06 -11.06
C ALA A 436 -27.45 -4.41 -11.52
N LEU A 437 -27.39 -5.38 -10.60
CA LEU A 437 -27.03 -6.76 -10.92
C LEU A 437 -28.09 -7.39 -11.83
N ALA A 438 -27.68 -8.21 -12.79
CA ALA A 438 -28.65 -9.03 -13.52
C ALA A 438 -29.22 -10.10 -12.56
N LYS A 439 -30.51 -10.46 -12.72
CA LYS A 439 -31.16 -11.44 -11.84
C LYS A 439 -30.41 -12.78 -11.76
N HIS A 440 -29.85 -13.23 -12.87
CA HIS A 440 -29.02 -14.42 -12.95
C HIS A 440 -27.73 -14.31 -12.11
N GLU A 441 -27.05 -13.15 -12.13
CA GLU A 441 -25.86 -12.88 -11.34
C GLU A 441 -26.20 -12.83 -9.85
N ALA A 442 -27.27 -12.13 -9.49
CA ALA A 442 -27.78 -12.07 -8.12
C ALA A 442 -28.12 -13.46 -7.55
N SER A 443 -28.68 -14.36 -8.37
CA SER A 443 -28.96 -15.75 -7.98
C SER A 443 -27.74 -16.68 -7.97
N ALA A 444 -26.57 -16.21 -8.43
CA ALA A 444 -25.36 -17.04 -8.56
C ALA A 444 -24.42 -16.97 -7.35
N PHE A 445 -24.67 -16.08 -6.38
CA PHE A 445 -23.90 -15.97 -5.13
C PHE A 445 -24.38 -16.99 -4.09
N SER A 446 -23.48 -17.55 -3.29
CA SER A 446 -23.86 -18.40 -2.15
C SER A 446 -24.46 -17.54 -1.01
N PRO A 447 -25.29 -18.12 -0.12
CA PRO A 447 -25.79 -17.39 1.05
C PRO A 447 -24.66 -16.79 1.89
N ALA A 448 -23.56 -17.52 2.09
CA ALA A 448 -22.42 -17.04 2.86
C ALA A 448 -21.73 -15.83 2.19
N GLU A 449 -21.56 -15.85 0.86
CA GLU A 449 -21.04 -14.69 0.10
C GLU A 449 -21.94 -13.46 0.25
N VAL A 450 -23.27 -13.64 0.19
CA VAL A 450 -24.23 -12.55 0.37
C VAL A 450 -24.17 -11.96 1.78
N HIS A 451 -23.97 -12.78 2.82
CA HIS A 451 -23.79 -12.30 4.19
C HIS A 451 -22.49 -11.52 4.37
N ALA A 452 -21.36 -12.03 3.86
CA ALA A 452 -20.09 -11.31 3.89
C ALA A 452 -20.15 -9.97 3.13
N ALA A 453 -20.78 -9.97 1.96
CA ALA A 453 -20.99 -8.78 1.13
C ALA A 453 -21.89 -7.75 1.82
N GLY A 454 -23.04 -8.17 2.36
CA GLY A 454 -23.97 -7.31 3.09
C GLY A 454 -23.33 -6.68 4.34
N PHE A 455 -22.55 -7.46 5.09
CA PHE A 455 -21.79 -6.99 6.25
C PHE A 455 -20.73 -5.94 5.86
N LEU A 456 -19.93 -6.22 4.83
CA LEU A 456 -18.91 -5.28 4.32
C LEU A 456 -19.54 -3.97 3.83
N LEU A 457 -20.62 -4.05 3.06
CA LEU A 457 -21.34 -2.90 2.54
C LEU A 457 -21.97 -2.06 3.68
N GLY A 458 -22.49 -2.72 4.72
CA GLY A 458 -23.01 -2.06 5.92
C GLY A 458 -21.92 -1.33 6.71
N TYR A 459 -20.78 -1.99 6.95
CA TYR A 459 -19.61 -1.39 7.60
C TYR A 459 -19.14 -0.12 6.87
N VAL A 460 -18.93 -0.23 5.56
CA VAL A 460 -18.46 0.87 4.73
C VAL A 460 -19.47 2.03 4.68
N LYS A 461 -20.78 1.72 4.58
CA LYS A 461 -21.87 2.70 4.62
C LYS A 461 -21.87 3.51 5.92
N ASP A 462 -21.59 2.87 7.06
CA ASP A 462 -21.44 3.56 8.34
C ASP A 462 -20.15 4.40 8.39
N ARG A 463 -18.98 3.86 7.99
CA ARG A 463 -17.72 4.60 8.01
C ARG A 463 -17.73 5.86 7.12
N LEU A 464 -18.52 5.86 6.04
CA LEU A 464 -18.69 6.99 5.12
C LEU A 464 -19.70 8.08 5.57
N GLN A 465 -20.40 7.90 6.71
CA GLN A 465 -21.29 8.90 7.37
C GLN A 465 -22.10 9.82 6.41
N GLY A 466 -22.76 9.25 5.40
CA GLY A 466 -23.66 9.97 4.49
C GLY A 466 -23.06 10.35 3.12
N MET A 467 -21.79 10.04 2.84
CA MET A 467 -21.26 10.09 1.48
C MET A 467 -21.89 8.97 0.62
N SER A 468 -22.37 9.29 -0.57
CA SER A 468 -22.82 8.28 -1.54
C SER A 468 -21.62 7.60 -2.20
N MET A 469 -21.58 6.26 -2.23
CA MET A 469 -20.58 5.51 -2.99
C MET A 469 -21.19 4.84 -4.21
N LYS A 470 -20.37 4.71 -5.28
CA LYS A 470 -20.72 4.03 -6.53
C LYS A 470 -19.66 2.99 -6.90
N LEU A 471 -19.86 1.79 -6.36
CA LEU A 471 -18.98 0.65 -6.50
C LEU A 471 -19.25 -0.09 -7.81
N GLN A 472 -18.23 -0.75 -8.34
CA GLN A 472 -18.41 -1.70 -9.44
C GLN A 472 -19.26 -2.89 -8.95
N PRO A 473 -20.06 -3.54 -9.82
CA PRO A 473 -20.79 -4.74 -9.46
C PRO A 473 -19.85 -5.83 -8.91
N PRO A 474 -20.26 -6.57 -7.86
CA PRO A 474 -19.43 -7.63 -7.27
C PRO A 474 -19.06 -8.70 -8.30
N LEU A 475 -17.76 -8.96 -8.44
CA LEU A 475 -17.25 -10.08 -9.24
C LEU A 475 -17.13 -11.33 -8.36
N ARG A 476 -17.83 -12.41 -8.74
CA ARG A 476 -17.73 -13.71 -8.08
C ARG A 476 -16.50 -14.46 -8.57
N ASN A 477 -15.48 -14.60 -7.72
CA ASN A 477 -14.29 -15.40 -8.01
C ASN A 477 -14.56 -16.89 -7.74
N LYS A 478 -14.07 -17.75 -8.64
CA LYS A 478 -14.16 -19.22 -8.53
C LYS A 478 -12.75 -19.80 -8.46
N ASP A 479 -12.53 -20.71 -7.52
CA ASP A 479 -11.20 -21.28 -7.23
C ASP A 479 -10.48 -21.81 -8.47
N MET A 480 -11.19 -22.53 -9.36
CA MET A 480 -10.56 -23.16 -10.54
C MET A 480 -10.10 -22.19 -11.64
N GLN A 481 -10.33 -20.87 -11.53
CA GLN A 481 -9.91 -19.87 -12.53
C GLN A 481 -8.55 -19.22 -12.25
N ILE A 482 -8.00 -19.44 -11.05
CA ILE A 482 -6.79 -18.81 -10.54
C ILE A 482 -5.86 -19.90 -10.03
N MET A 483 -4.57 -19.80 -10.38
CA MET A 483 -3.55 -20.69 -9.85
C MET A 483 -3.27 -20.36 -8.39
N ALA A 484 -3.42 -21.33 -7.50
CA ALA A 484 -3.12 -21.17 -6.08
C ALA A 484 -1.59 -21.06 -5.86
N VAL A 485 -1.18 -20.08 -5.06
CA VAL A 485 0.19 -19.95 -4.58
C VAL A 485 0.09 -19.64 -3.10
N ASP A 486 0.54 -20.56 -2.25
CA ASP A 486 0.45 -20.41 -0.80
C ASP A 486 1.43 -19.36 -0.26
N LYS A 487 1.22 -18.96 1.00
CA LYS A 487 2.02 -17.94 1.70
C LYS A 487 3.51 -18.24 1.74
N ASN A 488 3.87 -19.50 1.93
CA ASN A 488 5.26 -19.92 2.03
C ASN A 488 5.89 -19.97 0.65
N SER A 489 5.18 -20.43 -0.38
CA SER A 489 5.60 -20.29 -1.79
C SER A 489 5.80 -18.84 -2.22
N MET A 490 4.86 -17.93 -1.91
CA MET A 490 4.95 -16.51 -2.25
C MET A 490 6.22 -15.84 -1.67
N ARG A 491 6.64 -16.27 -0.47
CA ARG A 491 7.87 -15.83 0.20
C ARG A 491 9.11 -16.53 -0.33
N ALA A 492 9.10 -17.86 -0.43
CA ALA A 492 10.21 -18.70 -0.89
C ALA A 492 10.67 -18.37 -2.33
N LEU A 493 9.72 -18.03 -3.19
CA LEU A 493 9.93 -17.62 -4.57
C LEU A 493 10.26 -16.12 -4.73
N GLU A 494 10.27 -15.35 -3.62
CA GLU A 494 10.61 -13.91 -3.59
C GLU A 494 9.79 -13.07 -4.58
N ILE A 495 8.48 -13.38 -4.71
CA ILE A 495 7.63 -12.84 -5.78
C ILE A 495 7.42 -11.32 -5.62
N LYS A 496 6.99 -10.89 -4.42
CA LYS A 496 6.74 -9.48 -4.09
C LYS A 496 7.95 -8.80 -3.43
N GLN A 497 8.60 -9.51 -2.51
CA GLN A 497 9.66 -9.01 -1.61
C GLN A 497 10.74 -10.10 -1.40
N THR A 498 11.97 -9.69 -1.08
CA THR A 498 13.08 -10.60 -0.73
C THR A 498 12.92 -11.22 0.66
N ILE A 499 13.38 -12.44 0.88
CA ILE A 499 13.29 -13.15 2.17
C ILE A 499 14.10 -12.46 3.28
N ARG A 500 15.30 -11.95 2.98
CA ARG A 500 16.24 -11.42 3.99
C ARG A 500 15.80 -10.09 4.58
N ASP A 501 15.55 -9.11 3.71
CA ASP A 501 15.37 -7.71 4.12
C ASP A 501 13.91 -7.24 3.98
N GLY A 502 13.01 -8.06 3.43
CA GLY A 502 11.64 -7.65 3.09
C GLY A 502 11.54 -6.58 1.99
N VAL A 503 12.65 -6.31 1.29
CA VAL A 503 12.79 -5.20 0.34
C VAL A 503 12.21 -5.57 -1.03
N PHE A 504 11.71 -4.56 -1.74
CA PHE A 504 11.20 -4.68 -3.10
C PHE A 504 12.31 -4.96 -4.12
N ARG A 505 13.45 -4.28 -4.03
CA ARG A 505 14.62 -4.51 -4.90
C ARG A 505 15.14 -5.93 -4.71
N GLY A 506 15.30 -6.65 -5.81
CA GLY A 506 15.70 -8.06 -5.81
C GLY A 506 14.53 -9.06 -5.75
N SER A 507 13.28 -8.62 -5.73
CA SER A 507 12.13 -9.52 -5.93
C SER A 507 11.88 -9.80 -7.42
N LEU A 508 11.06 -10.83 -7.73
CA LEU A 508 10.59 -11.08 -9.09
C LEU A 508 9.87 -9.85 -9.67
N LEU A 509 8.95 -9.26 -8.91
CA LEU A 509 8.19 -8.08 -9.35
C LEU A 509 9.14 -6.91 -9.70
N HIS A 510 10.23 -6.72 -8.95
CA HIS A 510 11.26 -5.73 -9.33
C HIS A 510 11.97 -6.08 -10.64
N ALA A 511 12.33 -7.35 -10.86
CA ALA A 511 13.01 -7.78 -12.08
C ALA A 511 12.16 -7.55 -13.35
N ILE A 512 10.87 -7.88 -13.29
CA ILE A 512 9.98 -7.88 -14.47
C ILE A 512 9.26 -6.55 -14.73
N ARG A 513 9.05 -5.70 -13.72
CA ARG A 513 8.23 -4.49 -13.88
C ARG A 513 8.91 -3.49 -14.84
N ARG A 514 8.22 -3.17 -15.95
CA ARG A 514 8.53 -2.05 -16.86
C ARG A 514 7.32 -1.14 -17.10
N THR A 515 6.22 -1.37 -16.39
CA THR A 515 4.99 -0.55 -16.43
C THR A 515 5.27 0.91 -16.10
N VAL A 516 4.56 1.82 -16.77
CA VAL A 516 4.72 3.27 -16.59
C VAL A 516 3.59 3.91 -15.79
N THR A 517 2.43 3.27 -15.70
CA THR A 517 1.28 3.76 -14.92
C THR A 517 1.25 3.15 -13.52
N LYS A 518 0.64 3.88 -12.57
CA LYS A 518 0.44 3.40 -11.19
C LYS A 518 -0.57 2.24 -11.15
N SER A 519 -1.65 2.36 -11.93
CA SER A 519 -2.73 1.37 -12.05
C SER A 519 -2.29 0.09 -12.78
N GLY A 520 -1.54 0.19 -13.89
CA GLY A 520 -0.93 -0.96 -14.55
C GLY A 520 0.10 -1.71 -13.68
N ALA A 521 0.90 -0.98 -12.89
CA ALA A 521 1.79 -1.59 -11.89
C ALA A 521 1.03 -2.34 -10.79
N ARG A 522 -0.12 -1.83 -10.36
CA ARG A 522 -1.02 -2.43 -9.37
C ARG A 522 -1.70 -3.69 -9.92
N LEU A 523 -2.18 -3.64 -11.17
CA LEU A 523 -2.75 -4.79 -11.87
C LEU A 523 -1.69 -5.89 -12.14
N LEU A 524 -0.43 -5.54 -12.41
CA LEU A 524 0.67 -6.51 -12.53
C LEU A 524 0.92 -7.25 -11.20
N ASN A 525 0.85 -6.55 -10.08
CA ASN A 525 0.99 -7.15 -8.74
C ASN A 525 -0.17 -8.12 -8.43
N GLU A 526 -1.39 -7.78 -8.88
CA GLU A 526 -2.54 -8.69 -8.83
C GLU A 526 -2.34 -9.93 -9.71
N TRP A 527 -1.92 -9.77 -10.96
CA TRP A 527 -1.67 -10.90 -11.87
C TRP A 527 -0.57 -11.85 -11.34
N LEU A 528 0.50 -11.33 -10.73
CA LEU A 528 1.52 -12.17 -10.08
C LEU A 528 1.01 -12.92 -8.85
N SER A 529 0.03 -12.36 -8.13
CA SER A 529 -0.59 -12.99 -6.97
C SER A 529 -1.69 -13.98 -7.36
N ALA A 530 -2.29 -13.79 -8.54
CA ALA A 530 -3.38 -14.58 -9.08
C ALA A 530 -3.16 -14.93 -10.57
N PRO A 531 -2.16 -15.76 -10.92
CA PRO A 531 -1.96 -16.18 -12.31
C PRO A 531 -3.18 -16.95 -12.81
N SER A 532 -3.52 -16.83 -14.09
CA SER A 532 -4.76 -17.45 -14.60
C SER A 532 -4.55 -18.93 -14.92
N THR A 533 -5.62 -19.72 -14.85
CA THR A 533 -5.70 -21.07 -15.43
C THR A 533 -6.40 -21.08 -16.80
N SER A 534 -6.99 -19.96 -17.24
CA SER A 534 -7.73 -19.88 -18.51
C SER A 534 -6.78 -19.70 -19.70
N LEU A 535 -6.63 -20.77 -20.50
CA LEU A 535 -5.77 -20.77 -21.69
C LEU A 535 -6.13 -19.68 -22.69
N GLU A 536 -7.42 -19.39 -22.89
CA GLU A 536 -7.91 -18.33 -23.78
C GLU A 536 -7.41 -16.94 -23.34
N LEU A 537 -7.55 -16.64 -22.05
CA LEU A 537 -7.13 -15.37 -21.48
C LEU A 537 -5.61 -15.20 -21.60
N ILE A 538 -4.84 -16.25 -21.26
CA ILE A 538 -3.38 -16.20 -21.32
C ILE A 538 -2.90 -16.04 -22.78
N THR A 539 -3.50 -16.78 -23.71
CA THR A 539 -3.18 -16.68 -25.15
C THR A 539 -3.46 -15.27 -25.68
N SER A 540 -4.61 -14.68 -25.32
CA SER A 540 -4.96 -13.32 -25.74
C SER A 540 -3.94 -12.26 -25.27
N ARG A 541 -3.38 -12.42 -24.06
CA ARG A 541 -2.30 -11.56 -23.54
C ARG A 541 -1.00 -11.77 -24.33
N GLN A 542 -0.63 -13.03 -24.60
CA GLN A 542 0.55 -13.34 -25.39
C GLN A 542 0.47 -12.80 -26.83
N ASP A 543 -0.72 -12.80 -27.45
CA ASP A 543 -0.90 -12.26 -28.80
C ASP A 543 -0.72 -10.74 -28.85
N LEU A 544 -1.18 -10.01 -27.83
CA LEU A 544 -0.89 -8.58 -27.66
C LEU A 544 0.61 -8.33 -27.47
N VAL A 545 1.28 -9.12 -26.60
CA VAL A 545 2.73 -9.04 -26.40
C VAL A 545 3.49 -9.29 -27.70
N THR A 546 3.08 -10.31 -28.48
CA THR A 546 3.66 -10.63 -29.79
C THR A 546 3.56 -9.43 -30.73
N ARG A 547 2.36 -8.84 -30.89
CA ARG A 547 2.13 -7.67 -31.74
C ARG A 547 3.00 -6.46 -31.38
N PHE A 548 3.29 -6.24 -30.09
CA PHE A 548 4.17 -5.16 -29.62
C PHE A 548 5.68 -5.49 -29.70
N ILE A 549 6.06 -6.76 -29.78
CA ILE A 549 7.45 -7.16 -30.08
C ILE A 549 7.74 -6.92 -31.57
N ASP A 550 6.81 -7.28 -32.45
CA ASP A 550 6.97 -7.14 -33.91
C ASP A 550 7.02 -5.67 -34.38
N ASP A 551 6.40 -4.75 -33.63
CA ASP A 551 6.33 -3.32 -33.95
C ASP A 551 6.79 -2.47 -32.77
N VAL A 552 8.11 -2.31 -32.71
CA VAL A 552 8.82 -1.53 -31.69
C VAL A 552 8.36 -0.07 -31.66
N ASN A 553 8.11 0.53 -32.83
CA ASN A 553 7.69 1.92 -32.94
C ASN A 553 6.30 2.14 -32.35
N LEU A 554 5.37 1.21 -32.61
CA LEU A 554 4.05 1.14 -31.97
C LEU A 554 4.19 1.02 -30.45
N SER A 555 4.98 0.07 -29.96
CA SER A 555 5.17 -0.16 -28.52
C SER A 555 5.72 1.07 -27.81
N ASP A 556 6.84 1.62 -28.28
CA ASP A 556 7.51 2.76 -27.63
C ASP A 556 6.64 4.04 -27.69
N SER A 557 5.83 4.21 -28.75
CA SER A 557 4.86 5.32 -28.85
C SER A 557 3.68 5.17 -27.89
N VAL A 558 3.13 3.96 -27.72
CA VAL A 558 2.08 3.69 -26.72
C VAL A 558 2.62 3.92 -25.31
N ILE A 559 3.84 3.47 -25.00
CA ILE A 559 4.51 3.74 -23.71
C ILE A 559 4.67 5.25 -23.46
N LEU A 560 5.03 6.04 -24.49
CA LEU A 560 5.14 7.49 -24.37
C LEU A 560 3.79 8.18 -24.07
N LEU A 561 2.70 7.69 -24.66
CA LEU A 561 1.35 8.19 -24.40
C LEU A 561 0.82 7.76 -23.03
N LEU A 562 1.08 6.52 -22.60
CA LEU A 562 0.71 6.03 -21.26
C LEU A 562 1.40 6.83 -20.13
N ARG A 563 2.63 7.33 -20.34
CA ARG A 563 3.30 8.25 -19.40
C ARG A 563 2.59 9.59 -19.20
N ARG A 564 1.68 9.99 -20.10
CA ARG A 564 0.84 11.20 -19.99
C ARG A 564 -0.51 10.89 -19.31
N SER A 565 -0.77 9.63 -18.98
CA SER A 565 -2.01 9.19 -18.34
C SER A 565 -1.86 9.05 -16.84
N HIS A 566 -2.96 9.28 -16.12
CA HIS A 566 -3.04 9.31 -14.67
C HIS A 566 -3.92 8.14 -14.17
N ASP A 567 -3.97 7.92 -12.85
CA ASP A 567 -4.71 6.79 -12.25
C ASP A 567 -6.23 7.04 -12.28
N SER A 568 -6.80 6.92 -13.48
CA SER A 568 -8.20 7.23 -13.76
C SER A 568 -9.20 6.37 -12.97
N GLN A 569 -8.81 5.17 -12.51
CA GLN A 569 -9.62 4.38 -11.59
C GLN A 569 -9.84 5.12 -10.27
N ARG A 570 -8.74 5.61 -9.65
CA ARG A 570 -8.78 6.34 -8.38
C ARG A 570 -9.37 7.74 -8.52
N LEU A 571 -9.00 8.49 -9.56
CA LEU A 571 -9.57 9.82 -9.84
C LEU A 571 -11.10 9.76 -9.96
N VAL A 572 -11.62 8.84 -10.77
CA VAL A 572 -13.06 8.70 -11.00
C VAL A 572 -13.79 8.29 -9.70
N GLN A 573 -13.23 7.39 -8.89
CA GLN A 573 -13.79 7.06 -7.58
C GLN A 573 -13.80 8.26 -6.62
N LYS A 574 -12.72 9.05 -6.55
CA LYS A 574 -12.63 10.30 -5.76
C LYS A 574 -13.76 11.28 -6.13
N PHE A 575 -14.14 11.36 -7.42
CA PHE A 575 -15.31 12.14 -7.85
C PHE A 575 -16.66 11.55 -7.41
N THR A 576 -16.87 10.22 -7.45
CA THR A 576 -18.13 9.61 -6.96
C THR A 576 -18.39 9.89 -5.48
N LEU A 577 -17.31 10.04 -4.71
CA LEU A 577 -17.30 10.35 -3.28
C LEU A 577 -17.32 11.87 -3.00
N GLY A 578 -17.39 12.71 -4.05
CA GLY A 578 -17.51 14.17 -3.92
C GLY A 578 -16.21 14.91 -3.55
N ARG A 579 -15.05 14.24 -3.57
CA ARG A 579 -13.76 14.79 -3.10
C ARG A 579 -12.85 15.35 -4.21
N GLY A 580 -13.10 15.08 -5.49
CA GLY A 580 -12.16 15.41 -6.58
C GLY A 580 -12.04 16.90 -6.92
N ASP A 581 -10.81 17.39 -7.04
CA ASP A 581 -10.42 18.80 -7.16
C ASP A 581 -10.27 19.27 -8.63
N ALA A 582 -9.76 20.49 -8.85
CA ALA A 582 -9.57 21.04 -10.20
C ALA A 582 -8.48 20.29 -10.99
N ASP A 583 -7.35 19.98 -10.34
CA ASP A 583 -6.27 19.17 -10.93
C ASP A 583 -6.74 17.75 -11.28
N ASP A 584 -7.55 17.12 -10.44
CA ASP A 584 -8.10 15.80 -10.74
C ASP A 584 -8.96 15.80 -12.02
N LEU A 585 -9.64 16.91 -12.34
CA LEU A 585 -10.36 17.07 -13.60
C LEU A 585 -9.40 17.25 -14.78
N LEU A 586 -8.32 18.01 -14.62
CA LEU A 586 -7.29 18.22 -15.64
C LEU A 586 -6.51 16.91 -15.93
N ASP A 587 -6.12 16.18 -14.89
CA ASP A 587 -5.51 14.84 -14.95
C ASP A 587 -6.41 13.83 -15.68
N LEU A 588 -7.71 13.87 -15.39
CA LEU A 588 -8.71 13.05 -16.07
C LEU A 588 -8.87 13.45 -17.56
N ALA A 589 -8.90 14.74 -17.87
CA ALA A 589 -8.98 15.25 -19.24
C ALA A 589 -7.72 14.89 -20.06
N SER A 590 -6.52 15.04 -19.46
CA SER A 590 -5.23 14.58 -20.01
C SER A 590 -5.26 13.09 -20.32
N THR A 591 -5.76 12.28 -19.38
CA THR A 591 -5.89 10.82 -19.54
C THR A 591 -6.86 10.43 -20.67
N ILE A 592 -7.99 11.13 -20.80
CA ILE A 592 -8.96 10.91 -21.89
C ILE A 592 -8.33 11.23 -23.26
N ASP A 593 -7.56 12.32 -23.37
CA ASP A 593 -6.85 12.65 -24.60
C ASP A 593 -5.74 11.66 -24.93
N ALA A 594 -4.95 11.23 -23.94
CA ALA A 594 -3.98 10.17 -24.12
C ALA A 594 -4.66 8.87 -24.61
N THR A 595 -5.85 8.54 -24.08
CA THR A 595 -6.64 7.39 -24.55
C THR A 595 -7.04 7.54 -26.02
N ARG A 596 -7.48 8.72 -26.47
CA ARG A 596 -7.78 9.00 -27.88
C ARG A 596 -6.54 8.84 -28.76
N ASP A 597 -5.41 9.41 -28.33
CA ASP A 597 -4.17 9.38 -29.10
C ASP A 597 -3.68 7.93 -29.26
N VAL A 598 -3.75 7.12 -28.18
CA VAL A 598 -3.48 5.67 -28.21
C VAL A 598 -4.43 4.94 -29.16
N VAL A 599 -5.74 5.19 -29.09
CA VAL A 599 -6.74 4.55 -29.97
C VAL A 599 -6.52 4.88 -31.44
N ASN A 600 -6.17 6.13 -31.77
CA ASN A 600 -5.84 6.53 -33.14
C ASN A 600 -4.60 5.78 -33.65
N LEU A 601 -3.58 5.67 -32.81
CA LEU A 601 -2.34 4.96 -33.11
C LEU A 601 -2.60 3.46 -33.33
N LEU A 602 -3.35 2.81 -32.44
CA LEU A 602 -3.75 1.40 -32.56
C LEU A 602 -4.62 1.14 -33.80
N LYS A 603 -5.52 2.06 -34.16
CA LYS A 603 -6.32 1.96 -35.40
C LYS A 603 -5.46 2.03 -36.65
N ASN A 604 -4.52 2.97 -36.70
CA ASN A 604 -3.58 3.10 -37.81
C ASN A 604 -2.71 1.84 -37.96
N ALA A 605 -2.21 1.30 -36.83
CA ALA A 605 -1.46 0.06 -36.81
C ALA A 605 -2.27 -1.18 -37.26
N ASN A 606 -3.57 -1.24 -36.91
CA ASN A 606 -4.47 -2.31 -37.35
C ASN A 606 -4.77 -2.22 -38.86
N ALA A 607 -4.93 -1.00 -39.40
CA ALA A 607 -5.14 -0.77 -40.83
C ALA A 607 -3.89 -0.98 -41.70
N ALA A 608 -2.69 -0.83 -41.13
CA ALA A 608 -1.42 -1.04 -41.83
C ALA A 608 -1.02 -2.53 -41.95
N SER A 609 -1.52 -3.41 -41.08
CA SER A 609 -1.23 -4.85 -41.16
C SER A 609 -1.99 -5.51 -42.31
N ARG A 610 -1.31 -6.38 -43.06
CA ARG A 610 -1.84 -7.06 -44.26
C ARG A 610 -2.05 -8.59 -44.06
N LYS A 611 -2.13 -9.06 -42.82
CA LYS A 611 -2.23 -10.50 -42.48
C LYS A 611 -3.35 -10.79 -41.48
N SER A 612 -3.70 -12.07 -41.37
CA SER A 612 -4.79 -12.69 -40.58
C SER A 612 -4.78 -12.44 -39.05
N GLU A 613 -3.99 -11.49 -38.55
CA GLU A 613 -3.73 -11.22 -37.14
C GLU A 613 -4.65 -10.11 -36.57
N HIS A 614 -5.65 -9.65 -37.33
CA HIS A 614 -6.52 -8.52 -37.00
C HIS A 614 -7.34 -8.66 -35.70
N HIS A 615 -7.41 -9.83 -35.07
CA HIS A 615 -8.34 -10.10 -33.97
C HIS A 615 -7.94 -9.47 -32.63
N CYS A 616 -6.66 -9.46 -32.23
CA CYS A 616 -6.26 -9.03 -30.89
C CYS A 616 -6.48 -7.51 -30.68
N LEU A 617 -5.97 -6.67 -31.59
CA LEU A 617 -6.17 -5.22 -31.51
C LEU A 617 -7.64 -4.82 -31.72
N THR A 618 -8.38 -5.52 -32.57
CA THR A 618 -9.82 -5.23 -32.79
C THR A 618 -10.65 -5.58 -31.55
N SER A 619 -10.35 -6.70 -30.87
CA SER A 619 -10.98 -7.09 -29.59
C SER A 619 -10.64 -6.13 -28.44
N LEU A 620 -9.46 -5.51 -28.46
CA LEU A 620 -9.10 -4.46 -27.50
C LEU A 620 -9.82 -3.14 -27.82
N LEU A 621 -9.83 -2.72 -29.09
CA LEU A 621 -10.46 -1.47 -29.54
C LEU A 621 -11.99 -1.47 -29.38
N SER A 622 -12.66 -2.61 -29.54
CA SER A 622 -14.12 -2.71 -29.37
C SER A 622 -14.61 -2.47 -27.93
N ARG A 623 -13.73 -2.68 -26.94
CA ARG A 623 -14.02 -2.46 -25.51
C ARG A 623 -13.90 -0.98 -25.09
N ILE A 624 -13.24 -0.13 -25.88
CA ILE A 624 -12.97 1.30 -25.54
C ILE A 624 -14.14 2.21 -25.99
N SER A 625 -14.57 3.13 -25.13
CA SER A 625 -15.63 4.10 -25.44
C SER A 625 -15.13 5.55 -25.30
N LEU A 626 -15.04 6.30 -26.42
CA LEU A 626 -14.47 7.66 -26.44
C LEU A 626 -15.48 8.80 -26.62
N THR A 627 -16.66 8.54 -27.19
CA THR A 627 -17.55 9.60 -27.73
C THR A 627 -18.07 10.59 -26.70
N GLN A 628 -18.36 10.13 -25.48
CA GLN A 628 -18.82 10.98 -24.38
C GLN A 628 -17.66 11.45 -23.47
N PRO A 629 -16.65 10.61 -23.14
CA PRO A 629 -15.44 11.10 -22.48
C PRO A 629 -14.74 12.25 -23.20
N LEU A 630 -14.65 12.25 -24.54
CA LEU A 630 -14.02 13.35 -25.27
C LEU A 630 -14.74 14.69 -25.11
N LYS A 631 -16.08 14.68 -25.07
CA LYS A 631 -16.88 15.88 -24.79
C LYS A 631 -16.66 16.39 -23.37
N LEU A 632 -16.49 15.48 -22.40
CA LEU A 632 -16.11 15.81 -21.03
C LEU A 632 -14.72 16.46 -20.97
N SER A 633 -13.71 15.88 -21.63
CA SER A 633 -12.34 16.44 -21.67
C SER A 633 -12.31 17.85 -22.27
N GLN A 634 -12.98 18.07 -23.40
CA GLN A 634 -13.14 19.39 -24.01
C GLN A 634 -13.79 20.38 -23.03
N ARG A 635 -14.94 20.00 -22.45
CA ARG A 635 -15.68 20.87 -21.53
C ARG A 635 -14.90 21.21 -20.24
N ILE A 636 -14.01 20.32 -19.78
CA ILE A 636 -13.10 20.59 -18.67
C ILE A 636 -12.07 21.67 -19.06
N ARG A 637 -11.38 21.53 -20.19
CA ARG A 637 -10.35 22.50 -20.63
C ARG A 637 -10.90 23.86 -21.02
N ASP A 638 -12.10 23.89 -21.61
CA ASP A 638 -12.81 25.13 -21.93
C ASP A 638 -13.25 25.87 -20.65
N ALA A 639 -13.36 25.16 -19.52
CA ALA A 639 -13.85 25.71 -18.25
C ALA A 639 -12.74 26.05 -17.24
N ILE A 640 -11.73 25.19 -17.06
CA ILE A 640 -10.68 25.36 -16.03
C ILE A 640 -9.48 26.12 -16.59
N ASP A 641 -8.94 27.04 -15.80
CA ASP A 641 -7.72 27.77 -16.11
C ASP A 641 -6.50 27.20 -15.37
N GLU A 642 -5.59 26.57 -16.11
CA GLU A 642 -4.41 25.90 -15.55
C GLU A 642 -3.48 26.87 -14.80
N GLU A 643 -3.31 28.10 -15.31
CA GLU A 643 -2.53 29.15 -14.63
C GLU A 643 -3.21 29.58 -13.31
N GLY A 644 -4.54 29.65 -13.31
CA GLY A 644 -5.34 30.00 -12.13
C GLY A 644 -5.24 28.98 -11.00
N VAL A 645 -5.22 27.68 -11.34
CA VAL A 645 -5.00 26.58 -10.38
C VAL A 645 -3.59 26.64 -9.79
N VAL A 646 -2.56 26.86 -10.61
CA VAL A 646 -1.16 26.99 -10.13
C VAL A 646 -1.03 28.18 -9.16
N LEU A 647 -1.62 29.33 -9.49
CA LEU A 647 -1.64 30.50 -8.59
C LEU A 647 -2.37 30.23 -7.28
N GLN A 648 -3.42 29.41 -7.29
CA GLN A 648 -4.12 29.00 -6.07
C GLN A 648 -3.23 28.12 -5.18
N HIS A 649 -2.49 27.16 -5.76
CA HIS A 649 -1.54 26.32 -5.03
C HIS A 649 -0.39 27.12 -4.45
N ASP A 650 0.24 28.02 -5.22
CA ASP A 650 1.31 28.90 -4.72
C ASP A 650 0.83 29.77 -3.53
N ALA A 651 -0.42 30.22 -3.54
CA ALA A 651 -1.02 30.96 -2.43
C ALA A 651 -1.23 30.07 -1.19
N GLN A 652 -1.77 28.85 -1.35
CA GLN A 652 -1.97 27.89 -0.26
C GLN A 652 -0.64 27.43 0.37
N ASP A 653 0.38 27.14 -0.44
CA ASP A 653 1.73 26.78 0.04
C ASP A 653 2.40 27.92 0.80
N SER A 654 2.16 29.16 0.36
CA SER A 654 2.61 30.37 1.06
C SER A 654 1.93 30.52 2.43
N GLU A 655 0.62 30.26 2.51
CA GLU A 655 -0.16 30.28 3.75
C GLU A 655 0.31 29.19 4.73
N ALA A 656 0.42 27.94 4.27
CA ALA A 656 0.89 26.83 5.08
C ALA A 656 2.32 27.08 5.61
N SER A 657 3.21 27.63 4.77
CA SER A 657 4.56 28.04 5.17
C SER A 657 4.56 29.12 6.25
N GLN A 658 3.65 30.10 6.18
CA GLN A 658 3.52 31.15 7.20
C GLN A 658 2.95 30.61 8.50
N MET A 659 1.94 29.73 8.46
CA MET A 659 1.39 29.08 9.65
C MET A 659 2.43 28.19 10.34
N LEU A 660 3.28 27.48 9.59
CA LEU A 660 4.42 26.74 10.15
C LEU A 660 5.41 27.68 10.86
N ALA A 661 5.74 28.83 10.27
CA ALA A 661 6.63 29.81 10.90
C ALA A 661 6.03 30.44 12.17
N LEU A 662 4.71 30.70 12.18
CA LEU A 662 4.01 31.17 13.39
C LEU A 662 4.01 30.10 14.48
N ALA A 663 3.81 28.83 14.13
CA ALA A 663 3.93 27.71 15.07
C ALA A 663 5.37 27.58 15.62
N GLU A 664 6.42 27.72 14.79
CA GLU A 664 7.83 27.76 15.24
C GLU A 664 8.07 28.90 16.23
N ILE A 665 7.51 30.09 15.99
CA ILE A 665 7.62 31.24 16.90
C ILE A 665 6.91 30.97 18.24
N VAL A 666 5.67 30.47 18.23
CA VAL A 666 4.92 30.15 19.46
C VAL A 666 5.64 29.06 20.27
N VAL A 667 6.08 27.99 19.62
CA VAL A 667 6.87 26.92 20.27
C VAL A 667 8.20 27.45 20.81
N SER A 668 8.87 28.39 20.13
CA SER A 668 10.11 28.99 20.64
C SER A 668 9.91 29.91 21.86
N ASN A 669 8.71 30.47 22.04
CA ASN A 669 8.38 31.37 23.15
C ASN A 669 7.77 30.64 24.36
N GLU A 670 7.02 29.56 24.13
CA GLU A 670 6.25 28.84 25.17
C GLU A 670 6.66 27.36 25.35
N GLY A 671 7.60 26.85 24.54
CA GLY A 671 8.05 25.46 24.53
C GLY A 671 9.43 25.23 25.16
N SER A 672 9.75 23.96 25.35
CA SER A 672 11.07 23.47 25.76
C SER A 672 12.03 23.36 24.56
N GLN A 673 13.32 23.14 24.82
CA GLN A 673 14.30 22.94 23.74
C GLN A 673 14.04 21.68 22.90
N ASP A 674 13.38 20.67 23.47
CA ASP A 674 12.98 19.45 22.76
C ASP A 674 11.76 19.69 21.86
N ASP A 675 10.82 20.55 22.26
CA ASP A 675 9.66 20.95 21.43
C ASP A 675 10.11 21.68 20.15
N ALA A 676 11.21 22.44 20.20
CA ALA A 676 11.80 23.08 19.02
C ALA A 676 12.45 22.08 18.05
N ALA A 677 12.72 20.84 18.48
CA ALA A 677 13.35 19.80 17.66
C ALA A 677 12.32 18.90 16.93
N SER A 678 11.05 18.88 17.35
CA SER A 678 9.97 18.09 16.75
C SER A 678 9.36 18.72 15.49
N LEU A 679 9.53 20.04 15.32
CA LEU A 679 9.04 20.79 14.16
C LEU A 679 9.84 20.46 12.88
N PRO A 680 9.18 20.29 11.72
CA PRO A 680 9.87 20.09 10.45
C PRO A 680 10.78 21.28 10.11
N LYS A 681 12.07 21.03 9.86
CA LYS A 681 13.03 22.06 9.44
C LYS A 681 12.78 22.49 7.99
N GLY A 682 11.76 23.32 7.79
CA GLY A 682 11.43 23.91 6.49
C GLY A 682 12.54 24.83 5.98
N LYS A 683 12.63 24.98 4.65
CA LYS A 683 13.45 26.05 4.06
C LYS A 683 12.86 27.39 4.48
N ARG A 684 13.62 28.19 5.24
CA ARG A 684 13.25 29.55 5.64
C ARG A 684 13.16 30.49 4.43
N LYS A 685 12.03 30.44 3.68
CA LYS A 685 11.55 31.61 2.93
C LYS A 685 11.33 32.72 3.98
N ARG A 686 11.79 33.94 3.70
CA ARG A 686 11.54 35.07 4.62
C ARG A 686 10.02 35.22 4.80
N PRO A 687 9.52 35.46 6.02
CA PRO A 687 8.12 35.82 6.17
C PRO A 687 7.88 37.13 5.40
N VAL A 688 7.17 37.02 4.28
CA VAL A 688 6.40 38.14 3.73
C VAL A 688 5.50 38.60 4.88
N SER A 689 5.43 39.91 5.13
CA SER A 689 4.78 40.34 6.37
C SER A 689 3.29 40.00 6.32
N ILE A 690 2.68 39.70 7.46
CA ILE A 690 1.22 39.53 7.59
C ILE A 690 0.45 40.71 6.98
N ARG A 691 1.10 41.88 6.90
CA ARG A 691 0.56 43.11 6.31
C ARG A 691 0.52 43.10 4.78
N ASP A 692 1.35 42.29 4.14
CA ASP A 692 1.40 42.12 2.68
C ASP A 692 0.52 40.93 2.23
N TYR A 693 0.39 39.88 3.08
CA TYR A 693 -0.48 38.72 2.83
C TYR A 693 -1.97 39.07 2.64
N TYR A 694 -2.44 40.16 3.24
CA TYR A 694 -3.79 40.70 3.03
C TYR A 694 -3.83 41.95 2.13
N ALA A 695 -2.69 42.36 1.54
CA ALA A 695 -2.61 43.57 0.73
C ALA A 695 -2.82 43.33 -0.77
N GLU A 696 -2.79 42.07 -1.22
CA GLU A 696 -3.07 41.70 -2.61
C GLU A 696 -4.44 41.04 -2.71
N GLU A 697 -5.18 41.47 -3.73
CA GLU A 697 -6.51 40.97 -4.02
C GLU A 697 -6.35 39.55 -4.60
N ASN A 698 -6.82 38.50 -3.90
CA ASN A 698 -6.69 37.09 -4.32
C ASN A 698 -7.41 36.83 -5.66
N GLY A 699 -6.71 37.17 -6.75
CA GLY A 699 -7.18 37.12 -8.14
C GLY A 699 -6.91 35.80 -8.87
N ALA A 700 -6.51 34.75 -8.15
CA ALA A 700 -6.47 33.39 -8.67
C ALA A 700 -7.92 32.89 -8.90
N TRP A 701 -8.39 32.97 -10.14
CA TRP A 701 -9.66 32.39 -10.59
C TRP A 701 -9.37 31.01 -11.15
N VAL A 702 -10.12 30.00 -10.70
CA VAL A 702 -9.91 28.60 -11.13
C VAL A 702 -10.60 28.34 -12.46
N MET A 703 -11.70 29.06 -12.72
CA MET A 703 -12.43 28.95 -13.97
C MET A 703 -12.08 30.08 -14.93
N ARG A 704 -11.98 29.74 -16.22
CA ARG A 704 -11.91 30.70 -17.31
C ARG A 704 -13.19 31.54 -17.33
N PRO A 705 -13.12 32.87 -17.56
CA PRO A 705 -14.32 33.70 -17.67
C PRO A 705 -15.34 33.19 -18.71
N ALA A 706 -14.86 32.54 -19.78
CA ALA A 706 -15.70 31.96 -20.83
C ALA A 706 -16.44 30.66 -20.45
N ALA A 707 -16.20 30.08 -19.26
CA ALA A 707 -16.79 28.81 -18.85
C ALA A 707 -18.33 28.86 -18.75
N SER A 708 -18.87 30.02 -18.36
CA SER A 708 -20.30 30.32 -18.26
C SER A 708 -20.57 31.74 -18.77
N PRO A 709 -21.70 32.02 -19.47
CA PRO A 709 -22.05 33.38 -19.88
C PRO A 709 -22.30 34.31 -18.69
N ASN A 710 -22.73 33.78 -17.54
CA ASN A 710 -22.89 34.56 -16.32
C ASN A 710 -21.52 34.95 -15.75
N LEU A 711 -20.58 34.01 -15.71
CA LEU A 711 -19.20 34.23 -15.27
C LEU A 711 -18.51 35.30 -16.13
N ALA A 712 -18.63 35.22 -17.46
CA ALA A 712 -18.08 36.21 -18.39
C ALA A 712 -18.61 37.63 -18.12
N LYS A 713 -19.91 37.75 -17.84
CA LYS A 713 -20.52 39.03 -17.45
C LYS A 713 -19.94 39.53 -16.11
N LEU A 714 -19.91 38.70 -15.08
CA LEU A 714 -19.42 39.07 -13.75
C LEU A 714 -17.93 39.50 -13.76
N HIS A 715 -17.09 38.88 -14.59
CA HIS A 715 -15.70 39.34 -14.78
C HIS A 715 -15.63 40.69 -15.51
N THR A 716 -16.53 40.94 -16.47
CA THR A 716 -16.63 42.25 -17.15
C THR A 716 -17.08 43.33 -16.16
N ASP A 717 -18.09 43.03 -15.34
CA ASP A 717 -18.57 43.92 -14.27
C ASP A 717 -17.44 44.21 -13.25
N LEU A 718 -16.69 43.19 -12.81
CA LEU A 718 -15.53 43.36 -11.90
C LEU A 718 -14.40 44.18 -12.53
N ALA A 719 -14.12 44.01 -13.83
CA ALA A 719 -13.14 44.82 -14.54
C ALA A 719 -13.54 46.31 -14.56
N SER A 720 -14.82 46.60 -14.85
CA SER A 720 -15.35 47.98 -14.83
C SER A 720 -15.26 48.62 -13.42
N LEU A 721 -15.58 47.88 -12.35
CA LEU A 721 -15.43 48.37 -10.97
C LEU A 721 -13.95 48.57 -10.58
N THR A 722 -13.03 47.82 -11.19
CA THR A 722 -11.58 47.98 -10.96
C THR A 722 -11.04 49.25 -11.65
N GLU A 723 -11.61 49.61 -12.79
CA GLU A 723 -11.36 50.91 -13.45
C GLU A 723 -11.99 52.08 -12.65
N GLU A 724 -13.21 51.91 -12.12
CA GLU A 724 -13.84 52.85 -11.17
C GLU A 724 -12.95 53.05 -9.93
N LYS A 725 -12.32 51.99 -9.41
CA LYS A 725 -11.36 52.05 -8.28
C LYS A 725 -10.09 52.82 -8.64
N ALA A 726 -9.55 52.63 -9.84
CA ALA A 726 -8.34 53.33 -10.29
C ALA A 726 -8.59 54.84 -10.46
N THR A 727 -9.70 55.21 -11.12
CA THR A 727 -10.13 56.60 -11.31
C THR A 727 -10.47 57.29 -9.98
N LEU A 728 -11.17 56.61 -9.06
CA LEU A 728 -11.43 57.10 -7.71
C LEU A 728 -10.13 57.33 -6.92
N ASN A 729 -9.19 56.40 -6.96
CA ASN A 729 -7.90 56.54 -6.26
C ASN A 729 -7.12 57.78 -6.71
N GLU A 730 -7.10 58.08 -8.02
CA GLU A 730 -6.44 59.28 -8.54
C GLU A 730 -7.23 60.56 -8.22
N THR A 731 -8.56 60.53 -8.31
CA THR A 731 -9.43 61.65 -7.88
C THR A 731 -9.21 62.01 -6.41
N LEU A 732 -9.09 61.01 -5.53
CA LEU A 732 -8.84 61.22 -4.10
C LEU A 732 -7.44 61.76 -3.81
N ARG A 733 -6.41 61.33 -4.57
CA ARG A 733 -5.04 61.89 -4.47
C ARG A 733 -5.02 63.38 -4.78
N GLN A 734 -5.73 63.79 -5.83
CA GLN A 734 -5.83 65.19 -6.25
C GLN A 734 -6.66 66.01 -5.24
N ARG A 735 -7.85 65.51 -4.85
CA ARG A 735 -8.77 66.17 -3.89
C ARG A 735 -8.14 66.43 -2.53
N PHE A 736 -7.35 65.49 -2.01
CA PHE A 736 -6.71 65.60 -0.69
C PHE A 736 -5.23 66.02 -0.74
N ASN A 737 -4.69 66.34 -1.93
CA ASN A 737 -3.28 66.65 -2.16
C ASN A 737 -2.33 65.66 -1.44
N ALA A 738 -2.58 64.37 -1.66
CA ALA A 738 -1.99 63.26 -0.89
C ALA A 738 -1.46 62.18 -1.84
N PRO A 739 -0.28 62.37 -2.48
CA PRO A 739 0.24 61.45 -3.50
C PRO A 739 0.55 60.04 -2.96
N SER A 740 0.78 59.88 -1.64
CA SER A 740 0.95 58.57 -1.02
C SER A 740 -0.35 57.82 -0.70
N LEU A 741 -1.52 58.36 -1.07
CA LEU A 741 -2.81 57.70 -0.87
C LEU A 741 -2.93 56.46 -1.76
N SER A 742 -3.42 55.37 -1.15
CA SER A 742 -3.71 54.10 -1.79
C SER A 742 -4.98 53.49 -1.19
N LEU A 743 -5.88 53.01 -2.05
CA LEU A 743 -7.09 52.28 -1.65
C LEU A 743 -6.74 50.81 -1.42
N LYS A 744 -7.00 50.31 -0.19
CA LYS A 744 -6.68 48.95 0.23
C LYS A 744 -7.81 48.31 1.01
N TRP A 745 -7.83 47.00 1.06
CA TRP A 745 -8.61 46.22 2.02
C TRP A 745 -7.71 45.73 3.15
N THR A 746 -8.23 45.52 4.35
CA THR A 746 -7.50 44.94 5.48
C THR A 746 -8.46 44.22 6.43
N PRO A 747 -8.17 42.99 6.89
CA PRO A 747 -9.03 42.26 7.83
C PRO A 747 -9.34 43.07 9.08
N GLY A 748 -10.59 43.00 9.54
CA GLY A 748 -11.09 43.75 10.70
C GLY A 748 -11.31 45.26 10.48
N LEU A 749 -10.65 45.87 9.48
CA LEU A 749 -10.83 47.29 9.12
C LEU A 749 -11.64 47.50 7.83
N GLY A 750 -11.76 46.48 6.97
CA GLY A 750 -12.48 46.54 5.71
C GLY A 750 -11.75 47.38 4.64
N HIS A 751 -12.55 48.06 3.81
CA HIS A 751 -12.06 48.95 2.75
C HIS A 751 -11.62 50.29 3.34
N ILE A 752 -10.31 50.56 3.30
CA ILE A 752 -9.68 51.74 3.90
C ILE A 752 -8.76 52.46 2.91
N ALA A 753 -8.62 53.78 3.10
CA ALA A 753 -7.61 54.58 2.41
C ALA A 753 -6.36 54.68 3.29
N HIS A 754 -5.21 54.26 2.74
CA HIS A 754 -3.93 54.20 3.43
C HIS A 754 -2.97 55.28 2.91
N THR A 755 -2.36 56.04 3.83
CA THR A 755 -1.50 57.19 3.51
C THR A 755 -0.23 57.21 4.38
N LYS A 756 0.84 57.86 3.91
CA LYS A 756 2.06 58.10 4.71
C LYS A 756 1.88 59.32 5.63
N GLY A 757 2.51 59.28 6.79
CA GLY A 757 2.30 60.27 7.87
C GLY A 757 2.68 61.73 7.56
N LYS A 758 3.34 62.02 6.44
CA LYS A 758 3.58 63.39 5.95
C LYS A 758 2.29 63.97 5.36
N ASP A 759 1.68 63.24 4.43
CA ASP A 759 0.49 63.62 3.68
C ASP A 759 -0.79 63.54 4.56
N ALA A 760 -0.77 62.68 5.58
CA ALA A 760 -1.89 62.47 6.50
C ALA A 760 -2.24 63.67 7.41
N ARG A 761 -1.60 64.82 7.21
CA ARG A 761 -2.00 66.13 7.76
C ARG A 761 -3.08 66.82 6.91
N ASN A 762 -3.14 66.52 5.61
CA ASN A 762 -4.07 67.12 4.66
C ASN A 762 -5.47 66.48 4.71
N LEU A 763 -5.65 65.47 5.56
CA LEU A 763 -6.87 64.67 5.76
C LEU A 763 -7.46 64.89 7.18
N ALA A 764 -7.35 66.11 7.71
CA ALA A 764 -7.74 66.42 9.08
C ALA A 764 -9.24 66.21 9.38
N ASP A 765 -10.10 66.40 8.37
CA ASP A 765 -11.55 66.30 8.50
C ASP A 765 -12.10 64.85 8.38
N VAL A 766 -11.23 63.87 8.13
CA VAL A 766 -11.62 62.47 7.92
C VAL A 766 -11.26 61.63 9.15
N GLN A 767 -12.23 60.89 9.68
CA GLN A 767 -12.05 60.05 10.87
C GLN A 767 -10.98 58.96 10.62
N ALA A 768 -9.89 59.02 11.38
CA ALA A 768 -8.81 58.03 11.33
C ALA A 768 -9.19 56.77 12.12
N LEU A 769 -9.09 55.60 11.49
CA LEU A 769 -9.40 54.30 12.11
C LEU A 769 -8.19 53.73 12.87
N SER A 770 -6.99 53.91 12.32
CA SER A 770 -5.74 53.52 13.00
C SER A 770 -4.58 54.40 12.54
N SER A 771 -3.64 54.62 13.46
CA SER A 771 -2.42 55.38 13.21
C SER A 771 -1.20 54.61 13.68
N SER A 772 -0.20 54.47 12.82
CA SER A 772 1.13 54.01 13.18
C SER A 772 2.13 55.17 13.15
N ARG A 773 3.37 54.90 13.58
CA ARG A 773 4.47 55.88 13.58
C ARG A 773 4.84 56.43 12.19
N SER A 774 4.38 55.78 11.11
CA SER A 774 4.72 56.12 9.71
C SER A 774 3.53 56.25 8.77
N THR A 775 2.33 55.74 9.12
CA THR A 775 1.16 55.68 8.22
C THR A 775 -0.14 55.90 8.97
N ARG A 776 -1.15 56.53 8.34
CA ARG A 776 -2.52 56.64 8.86
C ARG A 776 -3.52 56.00 7.89
N SER A 777 -4.54 55.36 8.47
CA SER A 777 -5.64 54.70 7.76
C SER A 777 -6.95 55.44 8.02
N PHE A 778 -7.68 55.74 6.96
CA PHE A 778 -8.92 56.52 6.97
C PHE A 778 -10.08 55.74 6.34
N HIS A 779 -11.29 56.01 6.81
CA HIS A 779 -12.52 55.52 6.16
C HIS A 779 -13.02 56.57 5.17
N ILE A 780 -13.26 56.18 3.91
CA ILE A 780 -13.81 57.06 2.86
C ILE A 780 -15.06 56.37 2.32
N SER A 781 -16.24 56.98 2.52
CA SER A 781 -17.54 56.39 2.15
C SER A 781 -17.63 55.97 0.68
N GLU A 782 -17.12 56.82 -0.24
CA GLU A 782 -17.03 56.54 -1.68
C GLU A 782 -16.26 55.24 -1.96
N TRP A 783 -15.09 55.05 -1.31
CA TRP A 783 -14.30 53.83 -1.44
C TRP A 783 -14.97 52.62 -0.76
N THR A 784 -15.54 52.79 0.43
CA THR A 784 -16.21 51.68 1.14
C THR A 784 -17.39 51.13 0.34
N LEU A 785 -18.20 51.99 -0.27
CA LEU A 785 -19.33 51.56 -1.12
C LEU A 785 -18.87 50.89 -2.41
N LEU A 786 -17.80 51.39 -3.05
CA LEU A 786 -17.22 50.73 -4.23
C LEU A 786 -16.60 49.38 -3.89
N GLY A 787 -15.80 49.30 -2.82
CA GLY A 787 -15.21 48.06 -2.33
C GLY A 787 -16.26 47.01 -1.94
N GLN A 788 -17.36 47.41 -1.31
CA GLN A 788 -18.50 46.52 -1.03
C GLN A 788 -19.14 45.98 -2.33
N ARG A 789 -19.32 46.81 -3.37
CA ARG A 789 -19.79 46.35 -4.69
C ARG A 789 -18.81 45.34 -5.31
N MET A 790 -17.50 45.63 -5.27
CA MET A 790 -16.46 44.70 -5.76
C MET A 790 -16.51 43.36 -5.03
N ASP A 791 -16.65 43.36 -3.70
CA ASP A 791 -16.71 42.13 -2.91
C ASP A 791 -18.00 41.33 -3.16
N GLN A 792 -19.14 42.00 -3.37
CA GLN A 792 -20.39 41.34 -3.79
C GLN A 792 -20.21 40.62 -5.13
N VAL A 793 -19.61 41.29 -6.13
CA VAL A 793 -19.32 40.66 -7.44
C VAL A 793 -18.31 39.52 -7.29
N ARG A 794 -17.26 39.66 -6.47
CA ARG A 794 -16.31 38.56 -6.18
C ARG A 794 -16.98 37.35 -5.56
N VAL A 795 -17.90 37.55 -4.60
CA VAL A 795 -18.68 36.44 -3.98
C VAL A 795 -19.59 35.78 -5.02
N GLN A 796 -20.23 36.56 -5.92
CA GLN A 796 -21.02 36.02 -7.01
C GLN A 796 -20.18 35.21 -8.02
N ILE A 797 -18.97 35.69 -8.36
CA ILE A 797 -18.01 34.95 -9.19
C ILE A 797 -17.66 33.61 -8.52
N ARG A 798 -17.28 33.61 -7.24
CA ARG A 798 -16.95 32.35 -6.52
C ARG A 798 -18.14 31.38 -6.44
N ALA A 799 -19.37 31.88 -6.32
CA ALA A 799 -20.57 31.04 -6.34
C ALA A 799 -20.83 30.42 -7.74
N GLU A 800 -20.64 31.19 -8.81
CA GLU A 800 -20.75 30.71 -10.19
C GLU A 800 -19.61 29.72 -10.54
N GLU A 801 -18.37 29.97 -10.09
CA GLU A 801 -17.26 29.01 -10.21
C GLU A 801 -17.62 27.67 -9.57
N GLN A 802 -18.19 27.68 -8.36
CA GLN A 802 -18.64 26.47 -7.67
C GLN A 802 -19.78 25.75 -8.42
N ALA A 803 -20.72 26.49 -9.03
CA ALA A 803 -21.79 25.92 -9.83
C ALA A 803 -21.27 25.25 -11.11
N VAL A 804 -20.35 25.91 -11.82
CA VAL A 804 -19.65 25.34 -12.99
C VAL A 804 -18.88 24.08 -12.60
N PHE A 805 -18.13 24.13 -11.49
CA PHE A 805 -17.38 22.99 -10.98
C PHE A 805 -18.27 21.80 -10.60
N HIS A 806 -19.42 22.04 -9.97
CA HIS A 806 -20.41 21.01 -9.67
C HIS A 806 -20.95 20.36 -10.95
N SER A 807 -21.25 21.17 -11.98
CA SER A 807 -21.68 20.68 -13.29
C SER A 807 -20.61 19.78 -13.96
N LEU A 808 -19.33 20.13 -13.86
CA LEU A 808 -18.23 19.28 -14.34
C LEU A 808 -18.16 17.95 -13.57
N ARG A 809 -18.25 17.98 -12.23
CA ARG A 809 -18.28 16.76 -11.38
C ARG A 809 -19.45 15.84 -11.76
N GLU A 810 -20.65 16.37 -12.00
CA GLU A 810 -21.79 15.59 -12.51
C GLU A 810 -21.48 14.91 -13.86
N LEU A 811 -20.81 15.60 -14.78
CA LEU A 811 -20.46 15.06 -16.10
C LEU A 811 -19.42 13.93 -16.01
N VAL A 812 -18.52 13.97 -15.01
CA VAL A 812 -17.65 12.83 -14.67
C VAL A 812 -18.50 11.64 -14.22
N VAL A 813 -19.41 11.83 -13.26
CA VAL A 813 -20.28 10.76 -12.75
C VAL A 813 -21.18 10.17 -13.85
N LYS A 814 -21.68 10.98 -14.78
CA LYS A 814 -22.44 10.52 -15.98
C LYS A 814 -21.58 9.71 -16.98
N ASN A 815 -20.25 9.75 -16.87
CA ASN A 815 -19.31 8.98 -17.70
C ASN A 815 -18.54 7.87 -16.95
N LEU A 816 -18.70 7.79 -15.62
CA LEU A 816 -18.14 6.82 -14.68
C LEU A 816 -17.81 5.44 -15.28
N VAL A 817 -18.82 4.67 -15.71
CA VAL A 817 -18.66 3.31 -16.25
C VAL A 817 -17.76 3.26 -17.50
N LYS A 818 -17.82 4.28 -18.36
CA LYS A 818 -17.00 4.35 -19.59
C LYS A 818 -15.55 4.66 -19.25
N LEU A 819 -15.33 5.55 -18.28
CA LEU A 819 -13.99 5.93 -17.82
C LEU A 819 -13.29 4.75 -17.15
N ARG A 820 -13.98 4.02 -16.26
CA ARG A 820 -13.44 2.79 -15.64
C ARG A 820 -13.08 1.71 -16.68
N ARG A 821 -13.98 1.43 -17.64
CA ARG A 821 -13.70 0.46 -18.72
C ARG A 821 -12.48 0.86 -19.55
N ASN A 822 -12.35 2.13 -19.91
CA ASN A 822 -11.16 2.62 -20.61
C ASN A 822 -9.90 2.46 -19.76
N ALA A 823 -9.96 2.75 -18.45
CA ALA A 823 -8.84 2.61 -17.53
C ALA A 823 -8.29 1.17 -17.48
N THR A 824 -9.16 0.17 -17.29
CA THR A 824 -8.76 -1.25 -17.28
C THR A 824 -8.04 -1.67 -18.57
N ILE A 825 -8.42 -1.09 -19.71
CA ILE A 825 -7.79 -1.38 -21.01
C ILE A 825 -6.43 -0.67 -21.15
N LEU A 826 -6.28 0.55 -20.59
CA LEU A 826 -4.96 1.20 -20.50
C LEU A 826 -4.00 0.42 -19.59
N ASP A 827 -4.51 -0.15 -18.49
CA ASP A 827 -3.73 -1.00 -17.58
C ASP A 827 -3.26 -2.30 -18.28
N GLU A 828 -4.15 -2.94 -19.06
CA GLU A 828 -3.83 -4.09 -19.91
C GLU A 828 -2.78 -3.75 -20.99
N LEU A 829 -2.86 -2.57 -21.59
CA LEU A 829 -1.86 -2.05 -22.54
C LEU A 829 -0.50 -1.75 -21.89
N ASP A 830 -0.48 -1.18 -20.68
CA ASP A 830 0.75 -0.91 -19.93
C ASP A 830 1.47 -2.21 -19.57
N ILE A 831 0.75 -3.23 -19.11
CA ILE A 831 1.34 -4.55 -18.81
C ILE A 831 1.85 -5.24 -20.09
N THR A 832 1.07 -5.26 -21.17
CA THR A 832 1.47 -5.97 -22.40
C THR A 832 2.62 -5.28 -23.13
N THR A 833 2.68 -3.94 -23.16
CA THR A 833 3.86 -3.21 -23.65
C THR A 833 5.07 -3.34 -22.72
N SER A 834 4.86 -3.38 -21.40
CA SER A 834 5.90 -3.71 -20.41
C SER A 834 6.51 -5.10 -20.66
N PHE A 835 5.69 -6.13 -20.90
CA PHE A 835 6.15 -7.48 -21.22
C PHE A 835 6.87 -7.56 -22.58
N ALA A 836 6.38 -6.88 -23.62
CA ALA A 836 7.05 -6.82 -24.92
C ALA A 836 8.44 -6.18 -24.82
N LYS A 837 8.55 -5.09 -24.05
CA LYS A 837 9.83 -4.43 -23.75
C LYS A 837 10.76 -5.34 -22.95
N LEU A 838 10.27 -6.00 -21.90
CA LEU A 838 11.05 -6.95 -21.11
C LEU A 838 11.55 -8.13 -21.96
N ALA A 839 10.71 -8.65 -22.85
CA ALA A 839 11.05 -9.73 -23.76
C ALA A 839 12.22 -9.37 -24.68
N ARG A 840 12.24 -8.14 -25.20
CA ARG A 840 13.33 -7.58 -25.99
C ARG A 840 14.60 -7.34 -25.16
N GLU A 841 14.49 -6.83 -23.93
CA GLU A 841 15.63 -6.57 -23.04
C GLU A 841 16.35 -7.86 -22.60
N GLN A 842 15.61 -8.93 -22.31
CA GLN A 842 16.15 -10.15 -21.70
C GLN A 842 16.18 -11.37 -22.65
N ASN A 843 15.85 -11.18 -23.93
CA ASN A 843 15.69 -12.23 -24.93
C ASN A 843 14.76 -13.37 -24.42
N LEU A 844 13.54 -13.00 -24.03
CA LEU A 844 12.52 -13.94 -23.55
C LEU A 844 11.79 -14.57 -24.75
N VAL A 845 11.31 -15.80 -24.58
CA VAL A 845 10.58 -16.55 -25.63
C VAL A 845 9.10 -16.71 -25.29
N ARG A 846 8.23 -16.82 -26.29
CA ARG A 846 6.81 -17.12 -26.11
C ARG A 846 6.66 -18.56 -25.60
N PRO A 847 6.08 -18.80 -24.41
CA PRO A 847 5.81 -20.16 -23.95
C PRO A 847 4.55 -20.71 -24.63
N VAL A 848 4.62 -21.97 -25.06
CA VAL A 848 3.44 -22.73 -25.49
C VAL A 848 2.72 -23.24 -24.26
N LEU A 849 1.43 -22.92 -24.11
CA LEU A 849 0.60 -23.40 -23.01
C LEU A 849 -0.43 -24.41 -23.52
N ASN A 850 -0.62 -25.50 -22.78
CA ASN A 850 -1.54 -26.57 -23.15
C ASN A 850 -2.26 -27.15 -21.92
N ASN A 851 -3.22 -28.07 -22.13
CA ASN A 851 -4.00 -28.69 -21.05
C ASN A 851 -3.39 -30.00 -20.51
N THR A 852 -2.16 -30.36 -20.92
CA THR A 852 -1.49 -31.60 -20.49
C THR A 852 -0.85 -31.45 -19.10
N THR A 853 -0.13 -32.47 -18.64
CA THR A 853 0.74 -32.41 -17.45
C THR A 853 2.22 -32.21 -17.78
N SER A 854 2.58 -31.91 -19.04
CA SER A 854 3.99 -31.67 -19.41
C SER A 854 4.54 -30.38 -18.78
N HIS A 855 5.85 -30.35 -18.57
CA HIS A 855 6.62 -29.19 -18.12
C HIS A 855 8.00 -29.26 -18.76
N THR A 856 8.12 -28.62 -19.93
CA THR A 856 9.27 -28.73 -20.84
C THR A 856 9.89 -27.36 -21.00
N ILE A 857 11.09 -27.17 -20.46
CA ILE A 857 11.87 -25.93 -20.54
C ILE A 857 13.27 -26.30 -21.06
N ILE A 858 13.70 -25.64 -22.13
CA ILE A 858 15.05 -25.79 -22.70
C ILE A 858 15.80 -24.48 -22.48
N GLY A 859 16.99 -24.56 -21.90
CA GLY A 859 17.88 -23.43 -21.66
C GLY A 859 17.26 -22.36 -20.74
N GLY A 860 16.53 -22.78 -19.72
CA GLY A 860 15.89 -21.91 -18.73
C GLY A 860 16.90 -21.13 -17.87
N ARG A 861 16.49 -19.93 -17.45
CA ARG A 861 17.28 -18.98 -16.65
C ARG A 861 16.44 -18.40 -15.52
N HIS A 862 17.05 -18.11 -14.38
CA HIS A 862 16.34 -17.51 -13.24
C HIS A 862 16.26 -15.98 -13.41
N PRO A 863 15.05 -15.38 -13.54
CA PRO A 863 14.89 -13.98 -13.96
C PRO A 863 15.58 -12.97 -13.03
N THR A 864 15.52 -13.19 -11.72
CA THR A 864 16.20 -12.34 -10.72
C THR A 864 17.73 -12.54 -10.67
N VAL A 865 18.18 -13.80 -10.57
CA VAL A 865 19.59 -14.13 -10.34
C VAL A 865 20.46 -13.85 -11.57
N GLU A 866 19.91 -13.99 -12.78
CA GLU A 866 20.60 -13.64 -14.03
C GLU A 866 21.06 -12.16 -14.02
N GLY A 867 20.17 -11.23 -13.66
CA GLY A 867 20.52 -9.80 -13.56
C GLY A 867 21.59 -9.51 -12.51
N GLY A 868 21.45 -10.07 -11.31
CA GLY A 868 22.42 -9.87 -10.22
C GLY A 868 23.81 -10.47 -10.50
N LEU A 869 23.89 -11.57 -11.26
CA LEU A 869 25.18 -12.11 -11.74
C LEU A 869 25.78 -11.26 -12.86
N TYR A 870 24.95 -10.75 -13.78
CA TYR A 870 25.40 -9.89 -14.87
C TYR A 870 26.02 -8.58 -14.35
N GLU A 871 25.43 -7.96 -13.31
CA GLU A 871 26.00 -6.80 -12.61
C GLU A 871 27.38 -7.09 -11.98
N GLN A 872 27.66 -8.36 -11.63
CA GLN A 872 28.95 -8.82 -11.12
C GLN A 872 29.90 -9.33 -12.22
N GLY A 873 29.55 -9.18 -13.50
CA GLY A 873 30.34 -9.67 -14.63
C GLY A 873 30.35 -11.18 -14.80
N ARG A 874 29.37 -11.91 -14.24
CA ARG A 874 29.26 -13.37 -14.29
C ARG A 874 28.10 -13.82 -15.19
N SER A 875 28.31 -14.88 -15.95
CA SER A 875 27.27 -15.49 -16.81
C SER A 875 26.40 -16.50 -16.04
N PHE A 876 25.08 -16.45 -16.24
CA PHE A 876 24.16 -17.47 -15.71
C PHE A 876 24.24 -18.78 -16.52
N VAL A 877 24.33 -19.93 -15.83
CA VAL A 877 24.36 -21.25 -16.47
C VAL A 877 22.94 -21.75 -16.76
N ARG A 878 22.61 -21.88 -18.04
CA ARG A 878 21.29 -22.34 -18.51
C ARG A 878 21.09 -23.82 -18.22
N ASN A 879 19.88 -24.20 -17.81
CA ASN A 879 19.51 -25.58 -17.49
C ASN A 879 18.18 -25.98 -18.16
N ASP A 880 18.06 -27.26 -18.48
CA ASP A 880 16.87 -27.86 -19.07
C ASP A 880 16.02 -28.54 -17.98
N CYS A 881 14.70 -28.59 -18.15
CA CYS A 881 13.76 -29.22 -17.23
C CYS A 881 12.65 -29.92 -18.05
N LEU A 882 12.50 -31.24 -17.91
CA LEU A 882 11.53 -32.05 -18.66
C LEU A 882 10.76 -32.94 -17.66
N VAL A 883 9.62 -32.48 -17.15
CA VAL A 883 8.88 -33.16 -16.07
C VAL A 883 7.41 -33.35 -16.45
N GLY A 884 6.79 -34.43 -15.97
CA GLY A 884 5.35 -34.67 -16.10
C GLY A 884 4.89 -35.29 -17.42
N SER A 885 5.82 -35.55 -18.33
CA SER A 885 5.64 -36.51 -19.43
C SER A 885 5.79 -37.95 -18.91
N PRO A 886 5.05 -38.94 -19.43
CA PRO A 886 5.31 -40.36 -19.13
C PRO A 886 6.73 -40.82 -19.45
N THR A 887 7.40 -40.19 -20.43
CA THR A 887 8.78 -40.52 -20.86
C THR A 887 9.87 -39.95 -19.97
N ASP A 888 9.63 -38.81 -19.33
CA ASP A 888 10.66 -38.03 -18.61
C ASP A 888 10.48 -38.07 -17.08
N GLY A 889 9.53 -38.88 -16.61
CA GLY A 889 9.15 -39.01 -15.21
C GLY A 889 8.24 -37.89 -14.72
N ARG A 890 7.46 -38.18 -13.67
CA ARG A 890 6.65 -37.17 -12.97
C ARG A 890 7.45 -36.42 -11.90
N ILE A 891 8.51 -37.05 -11.39
CA ILE A 891 9.36 -36.48 -10.35
C ILE A 891 10.82 -36.52 -10.77
N TRP A 892 11.53 -35.41 -10.59
CA TRP A 892 12.98 -35.36 -10.68
C TRP A 892 13.59 -35.27 -9.27
N LEU A 893 14.35 -36.31 -8.91
CA LEU A 893 15.14 -36.36 -7.67
C LEU A 893 16.54 -35.80 -7.93
N ILE A 894 16.84 -34.65 -7.32
CA ILE A 894 18.03 -33.84 -7.59
C ILE A 894 19.01 -33.94 -6.42
N THR A 895 20.22 -34.42 -6.70
CA THR A 895 21.30 -34.61 -5.69
C THR A 895 22.52 -33.74 -5.98
N GLY A 896 23.33 -33.46 -4.95
CA GLY A 896 24.59 -32.75 -5.10
C GLY A 896 24.88 -31.72 -4.00
N PRO A 897 26.09 -31.16 -3.99
CA PRO A 897 26.55 -30.34 -2.88
C PRO A 897 25.79 -29.03 -2.74
N ASN A 898 25.78 -28.50 -1.52
CA ASN A 898 25.18 -27.21 -1.23
C ASN A 898 26.02 -26.11 -1.91
N MET A 899 25.38 -25.00 -2.31
CA MET A 899 25.92 -23.97 -3.22
C MET A 899 26.04 -24.37 -4.71
N ALA A 900 25.81 -25.63 -5.12
CA ALA A 900 25.84 -26.02 -6.53
C ALA A 900 24.67 -25.47 -7.39
N GLY A 901 23.71 -24.77 -6.79
CA GLY A 901 22.61 -24.10 -7.50
C GLY A 901 21.27 -24.86 -7.49
N LYS A 902 21.16 -25.98 -6.76
CA LYS A 902 19.93 -26.80 -6.63
C LYS A 902 18.68 -25.92 -6.41
N SER A 903 18.63 -25.19 -5.30
CA SER A 903 17.53 -24.29 -4.93
C SER A 903 17.28 -23.13 -5.91
N THR A 904 18.27 -22.78 -6.74
CA THR A 904 18.09 -21.78 -7.81
C THR A 904 17.40 -22.41 -9.01
N PHE A 905 17.77 -23.64 -9.39
CA PHE A 905 17.08 -24.40 -10.45
C PHE A 905 15.63 -24.72 -10.08
N LEU A 906 15.36 -25.13 -8.83
CA LEU A 906 14.01 -25.36 -8.33
C LEU A 906 13.13 -24.11 -8.52
N ARG A 907 13.54 -22.99 -7.89
CA ARG A 907 12.78 -21.73 -7.91
C ARG A 907 12.62 -21.17 -9.32
N GLN A 908 13.65 -21.26 -10.17
CA GLN A 908 13.59 -20.88 -11.58
C GLN A 908 12.38 -21.49 -12.29
N ASN A 909 12.14 -22.79 -12.13
CA ASN A 909 11.09 -23.49 -12.89
C ASN A 909 9.68 -23.09 -12.43
N ALA A 910 9.45 -22.86 -11.13
CA ALA A 910 8.19 -22.28 -10.65
C ALA A 910 7.99 -20.83 -11.13
N LEU A 911 9.04 -20.01 -11.09
CA LEU A 911 8.98 -18.63 -11.59
C LEU A 911 8.66 -18.56 -13.09
N ILE A 912 9.22 -19.47 -13.90
CA ILE A 912 8.89 -19.59 -15.33
C ILE A 912 7.41 -19.96 -15.54
N THR A 913 6.87 -20.92 -14.76
CA THR A 913 5.44 -21.26 -14.78
C THR A 913 4.55 -20.05 -14.48
N ILE A 914 4.86 -19.29 -13.41
CA ILE A 914 4.12 -18.07 -13.04
C ILE A 914 4.14 -17.05 -14.19
N LEU A 915 5.32 -16.78 -14.76
CA LEU A 915 5.45 -15.83 -15.87
C LEU A 915 4.66 -16.28 -17.11
N ALA A 916 4.62 -17.58 -17.42
CA ALA A 916 3.79 -18.09 -18.51
C ALA A 916 2.30 -17.87 -18.24
N GLN A 917 1.80 -18.23 -17.05
CA GLN A 917 0.36 -18.14 -16.70
C GLN A 917 -0.17 -16.73 -16.38
N ILE A 918 0.70 -15.71 -16.25
CA ILE A 918 0.27 -14.30 -16.33
C ILE A 918 0.19 -13.78 -17.77
N GLY A 919 0.71 -14.51 -18.76
CA GLY A 919 0.79 -14.09 -20.17
C GLY A 919 2.08 -13.36 -20.55
N CYS A 920 3.13 -13.46 -19.72
CA CYS A 920 4.46 -12.93 -20.04
C CYS A 920 5.25 -13.95 -20.88
N TYR A 921 6.21 -13.45 -21.66
CA TYR A 921 7.25 -14.30 -22.26
C TYR A 921 8.22 -14.77 -21.16
N VAL A 922 8.92 -15.89 -21.37
CA VAL A 922 9.71 -16.56 -20.34
C VAL A 922 11.21 -16.61 -20.62
N PRO A 923 12.06 -16.61 -19.58
CA PRO A 923 13.53 -16.62 -19.71
C PRO A 923 14.06 -18.02 -20.05
N ALA A 924 13.73 -18.52 -21.24
CA ALA A 924 14.16 -19.81 -21.76
C ALA A 924 14.64 -19.70 -23.22
N SER A 925 15.08 -20.80 -23.81
CA SER A 925 15.33 -20.95 -25.25
C SER A 925 14.14 -21.61 -25.96
N TYR A 926 13.43 -22.51 -25.27
CA TYR A 926 12.09 -23.02 -25.62
C TYR A 926 11.33 -23.31 -24.32
N ALA A 927 10.01 -23.17 -24.32
CA ALA A 927 9.16 -23.51 -23.19
C ALA A 927 7.78 -24.00 -23.66
N GLU A 928 7.38 -25.16 -23.17
CA GLU A 928 6.06 -25.76 -23.35
C GLU A 928 5.57 -26.31 -22.01
N LEU A 929 4.44 -25.78 -21.53
CA LEU A 929 3.96 -26.00 -20.18
C LEU A 929 2.47 -26.36 -20.19
N GLY A 930 2.11 -27.46 -19.53
CA GLY A 930 0.73 -27.73 -19.16
C GLY A 930 0.28 -26.80 -18.05
N ILE A 931 -0.96 -26.28 -18.11
CA ILE A 931 -1.52 -25.40 -17.06
C ILE A 931 -1.34 -26.02 -15.66
N VAL A 932 -0.83 -25.23 -14.73
CA VAL A 932 -0.69 -25.56 -13.30
C VAL A 932 -1.86 -24.92 -12.54
N ASP A 933 -2.47 -25.69 -11.63
CA ASP A 933 -3.56 -25.24 -10.76
C ASP A 933 -3.06 -24.73 -9.41
N ALA A 934 -1.95 -25.27 -8.89
CA ALA A 934 -1.29 -24.81 -7.68
C ALA A 934 0.23 -24.96 -7.75
N ILE A 935 0.96 -23.99 -7.22
CA ILE A 935 2.40 -24.07 -6.97
C ILE A 935 2.64 -24.17 -5.48
N PHE A 936 3.36 -25.23 -5.09
CA PHE A 936 3.80 -25.49 -3.73
C PHE A 936 5.33 -25.49 -3.67
N SER A 937 5.91 -24.85 -2.67
CA SER A 937 7.36 -24.67 -2.56
C SER A 937 7.84 -24.70 -1.12
N ARG A 938 8.37 -25.85 -0.69
CA ARG A 938 9.19 -25.98 0.51
C ARG A 938 10.64 -25.65 0.15
N VAL A 939 11.06 -24.40 0.34
CA VAL A 939 12.45 -23.95 0.19
C VAL A 939 12.88 -23.15 1.41
N GLY A 940 13.78 -23.71 2.22
CA GLY A 940 14.56 -23.03 3.27
C GLY A 940 13.83 -21.97 4.12
N SER A 941 13.08 -22.39 5.14
CA SER A 941 12.55 -21.46 6.15
C SER A 941 13.67 -20.72 6.91
N ALA A 942 13.51 -19.41 7.08
CA ALA A 942 14.22 -18.66 8.12
C ALA A 942 13.69 -19.03 9.52
N ASP A 943 14.54 -18.99 10.54
CA ASP A 943 14.21 -19.44 11.89
C ASP A 943 13.15 -18.56 12.57
N ASN A 944 11.99 -19.14 12.90
CA ASN A 944 10.97 -18.52 13.74
C ASN A 944 11.18 -18.91 15.22
N LEU A 945 12.22 -18.38 15.87
CA LEU A 945 12.51 -18.61 17.29
C LEU A 945 11.38 -18.21 18.27
N TYR A 946 10.36 -17.49 17.82
CA TYR A 946 9.33 -16.87 18.66
C TYR A 946 8.18 -17.78 19.13
N ARG A 947 8.15 -19.06 18.76
CA ARG A 947 6.97 -19.94 18.97
C ARG A 947 7.23 -21.30 19.62
N ASP A 948 8.42 -21.54 20.18
CA ASP A 948 8.83 -22.83 20.79
C ASP A 948 8.68 -24.06 19.86
N GLN A 949 8.50 -23.84 18.56
CA GLN A 949 8.36 -24.89 17.55
C GLN A 949 9.73 -25.22 16.96
N SER A 950 10.09 -26.51 16.96
CA SER A 950 11.28 -27.00 16.25
C SER A 950 11.20 -26.65 14.76
N THR A 951 12.34 -26.28 14.16
CA THR A 951 12.47 -26.05 12.72
C THR A 951 12.02 -27.26 11.89
N PHE A 952 12.21 -28.46 12.42
CA PHE A 952 11.69 -29.70 11.85
C PHE A 952 10.15 -29.79 11.91
N MET A 953 9.53 -29.37 13.01
CA MET A 953 8.06 -29.39 13.14
C MET A 953 7.41 -28.44 12.13
N VAL A 954 7.95 -27.22 11.97
CA VAL A 954 7.46 -26.26 10.96
C VAL A 954 7.59 -26.84 9.56
N GLU A 955 8.74 -27.46 9.25
CA GLU A 955 8.97 -28.16 7.98
C GLU A 955 7.99 -29.32 7.74
N MET A 956 7.64 -30.09 8.76
CA MET A 956 6.66 -31.17 8.66
C MET A 956 5.23 -30.66 8.49
N LEU A 957 4.85 -29.56 9.14
CA LEU A 957 3.55 -28.92 8.95
C LEU A 957 3.40 -28.36 7.53
N GLU A 958 4.43 -27.67 7.01
CA GLU A 958 4.48 -27.23 5.62
C GLU A 958 4.39 -28.40 4.65
N THR A 959 5.20 -29.44 4.85
CA THR A 959 5.20 -30.64 4.00
C THR A 959 3.85 -31.36 4.01
N ALA A 960 3.23 -31.53 5.18
CA ALA A 960 1.91 -32.14 5.32
C ALA A 960 0.81 -31.33 4.63
N ALA A 961 0.87 -30.00 4.65
CA ALA A 961 -0.06 -29.15 3.90
C ALA A 961 0.08 -29.37 2.38
N ILE A 962 1.31 -29.43 1.87
CA ILE A 962 1.59 -29.72 0.45
C ILE A 962 1.04 -31.10 0.06
N LEU A 963 1.33 -32.16 0.84
CA LEU A 963 0.86 -33.52 0.54
C LEU A 963 -0.68 -33.64 0.56
N LYS A 964 -1.37 -32.88 1.43
CA LYS A 964 -2.84 -32.87 1.50
C LYS A 964 -3.51 -32.09 0.36
N GLN A 965 -2.87 -31.03 -0.14
CA GLN A 965 -3.49 -30.10 -1.09
C GLN A 965 -3.04 -30.29 -2.55
N ALA A 966 -1.89 -30.93 -2.80
CA ALA A 966 -1.37 -31.10 -4.15
C ALA A 966 -2.22 -32.04 -5.02
N THR A 967 -2.55 -31.59 -6.23
CA THR A 967 -3.31 -32.35 -7.23
C THR A 967 -2.37 -32.90 -8.32
N PRO A 968 -2.84 -33.79 -9.22
CA PRO A 968 -2.06 -34.23 -10.39
C PRO A 968 -1.64 -33.10 -11.34
N ARG A 969 -2.29 -31.92 -11.27
CA ARG A 969 -1.92 -30.72 -12.04
C ARG A 969 -1.03 -29.75 -11.26
N SER A 970 -0.79 -29.96 -9.97
CA SER A 970 0.06 -29.06 -9.20
C SER A 970 1.54 -29.21 -9.58
N PHE A 971 2.31 -28.16 -9.32
CA PHE A 971 3.77 -28.14 -9.49
C PHE A 971 4.42 -27.94 -8.13
N VAL A 972 5.12 -28.97 -7.66
CA VAL A 972 5.65 -29.08 -6.30
C VAL A 972 7.17 -28.96 -6.31
N ILE A 973 7.69 -28.10 -5.43
CA ILE A 973 9.12 -27.97 -5.13
C ILE A 973 9.33 -28.43 -3.68
N MET A 974 10.19 -29.44 -3.52
CA MET A 974 10.68 -29.90 -2.23
C MET A 974 12.21 -29.72 -2.18
N ASP A 975 12.73 -28.96 -1.22
CA ASP A 975 14.17 -28.67 -1.08
C ASP A 975 14.67 -29.04 0.33
N GLU A 976 15.55 -30.05 0.39
CA GLU A 976 16.27 -30.48 1.61
C GLU A 976 15.35 -30.78 2.82
N ILE A 977 14.25 -31.50 2.56
CA ILE A 977 13.35 -32.08 3.58
C ILE A 977 14.09 -33.11 4.42
N GLY A 978 13.82 -33.10 5.73
CA GLY A 978 14.34 -34.08 6.69
C GLY A 978 15.65 -33.65 7.37
N ARG A 979 16.21 -32.48 7.04
CA ARG A 979 17.50 -32.00 7.55
C ARG A 979 17.53 -31.66 9.05
N GLY A 980 16.37 -31.60 9.70
CA GLY A 980 16.21 -31.17 11.10
C GLY A 980 16.19 -32.30 12.13
N THR A 981 16.46 -33.54 11.72
CA THR A 981 16.45 -34.75 12.58
C THR A 981 17.65 -35.64 12.27
N THR A 982 17.72 -36.82 12.88
CA THR A 982 18.65 -37.92 12.55
C THR A 982 18.67 -38.23 11.04
N PRO A 983 19.81 -38.60 10.44
CA PRO A 983 19.88 -38.90 9.01
C PRO A 983 18.94 -40.03 8.56
N GLU A 984 18.71 -41.01 9.42
CA GLU A 984 17.89 -42.19 9.17
C GLU A 984 16.40 -41.82 9.11
N ASP A 985 15.88 -41.13 10.14
CA ASP A 985 14.49 -40.65 10.17
C ASP A 985 14.26 -39.60 9.08
N GLY A 986 15.25 -38.73 8.84
CA GLY A 986 15.20 -37.70 7.80
C GLY A 986 15.08 -38.31 6.39
N ALA A 987 15.86 -39.36 6.11
CA ALA A 987 15.76 -40.10 4.86
C ALA A 987 14.43 -40.86 4.74
N ALA A 988 13.97 -41.52 5.81
CA ALA A 988 12.70 -42.25 5.82
C ALA A 988 11.50 -41.32 5.55
N VAL A 989 11.46 -40.16 6.21
CA VAL A 989 10.43 -39.14 6.00
C VAL A 989 10.51 -38.57 4.57
N ALA A 990 11.70 -38.20 4.10
CA ALA A 990 11.88 -37.70 2.73
C ALA A 990 11.43 -38.72 1.67
N PHE A 991 11.72 -40.02 1.88
CA PHE A 991 11.25 -41.10 1.03
C PHE A 991 9.73 -41.27 1.07
N ALA A 992 9.12 -41.25 2.27
CA ALA A 992 7.66 -41.33 2.41
C ALA A 992 6.94 -40.17 1.68
N CYS A 993 7.48 -38.95 1.76
CA CYS A 993 6.97 -37.81 1.00
C CYS A 993 7.12 -38.00 -0.52
N LEU A 994 8.29 -38.46 -0.99
CA LEU A 994 8.54 -38.77 -2.41
C LEU A 994 7.56 -39.83 -2.93
N HIS A 995 7.36 -40.91 -2.18
CA HIS A 995 6.44 -41.99 -2.51
C HIS A 995 4.99 -41.48 -2.60
N HIS A 996 4.53 -40.68 -1.63
CA HIS A 996 3.17 -40.12 -1.64
C HIS A 996 2.92 -39.21 -2.85
N LEU A 997 3.87 -38.31 -3.17
CA LEU A 997 3.80 -37.45 -4.35
C LEU A 997 3.77 -38.25 -5.67
N ALA A 998 4.50 -39.36 -5.74
CA ALA A 998 4.57 -40.22 -6.93
C ALA A 998 3.30 -41.07 -7.13
N THR A 999 2.76 -41.63 -6.05
CA THR A 999 1.68 -42.64 -6.11
C THR A 999 0.28 -42.05 -5.90
N VAL A 1000 0.12 -41.13 -4.94
CA VAL A 1000 -1.18 -40.56 -4.53
C VAL A 1000 -1.46 -39.24 -5.24
N ASN A 1001 -0.66 -38.19 -5.02
CA ASN A 1001 -0.91 -36.88 -5.64
C ASN A 1001 -0.67 -36.90 -7.15
N GLN A 1002 0.28 -37.74 -7.60
CA GLN A 1002 0.64 -37.93 -9.01
C GLN A 1002 1.06 -36.64 -9.75
N CYS A 1003 1.53 -35.65 -8.97
CA CYS A 1003 1.86 -34.31 -9.41
C CYS A 1003 3.24 -34.18 -10.07
N ARG A 1004 3.51 -33.01 -10.66
CA ARG A 1004 4.83 -32.64 -11.18
C ARG A 1004 5.71 -32.20 -10.02
N THR A 1005 6.81 -32.90 -9.74
CA THR A 1005 7.66 -32.58 -8.58
C THR A 1005 9.13 -32.41 -8.96
N LEU A 1006 9.75 -31.34 -8.45
CA LEU A 1006 11.20 -31.23 -8.34
C LEU A 1006 11.59 -31.43 -6.87
N PHE A 1007 12.30 -32.52 -6.59
CA PHE A 1007 12.66 -32.95 -5.23
C PHE A 1007 14.18 -32.91 -5.06
N ALA A 1008 14.72 -31.90 -4.40
CA ALA A 1008 16.15 -31.85 -4.07
C ALA A 1008 16.43 -32.45 -2.69
N THR A 1009 17.41 -33.33 -2.62
CA THR A 1009 17.82 -33.98 -1.37
C THR A 1009 19.34 -34.12 -1.26
N HIS A 1010 19.82 -34.21 -0.02
CA HIS A 1010 21.18 -34.61 0.32
C HIS A 1010 21.25 -36.09 0.73
N PHE A 1011 20.12 -36.74 1.03
CA PHE A 1011 20.02 -38.16 1.36
C PHE A 1011 20.05 -39.00 0.08
N HIS A 1012 21.20 -39.62 -0.22
CA HIS A 1012 21.31 -40.55 -1.36
C HIS A 1012 20.49 -41.83 -1.18
N THR A 1013 20.26 -42.26 0.06
CA THR A 1013 19.43 -43.41 0.44
C THR A 1013 18.01 -43.33 -0.12
N VAL A 1014 17.44 -42.12 -0.24
CA VAL A 1014 16.11 -41.89 -0.86
C VAL A 1014 16.10 -42.35 -2.33
N ALA A 1015 17.21 -42.22 -3.05
CA ALA A 1015 17.33 -42.66 -4.45
C ALA A 1015 17.56 -44.18 -4.60
N ASP A 1016 18.01 -44.82 -3.52
CA ASP A 1016 18.20 -46.27 -3.40
C ASP A 1016 16.85 -46.94 -3.04
N LEU A 1017 16.15 -46.44 -2.01
CA LEU A 1017 14.79 -46.85 -1.64
C LEU A 1017 13.79 -46.68 -2.81
N ALA A 1018 13.88 -45.60 -3.58
CA ALA A 1018 13.05 -45.39 -4.76
C ALA A 1018 13.34 -46.38 -5.91
N GLN A 1019 14.51 -47.03 -5.91
CA GLN A 1019 14.85 -48.11 -6.84
C GLN A 1019 14.34 -49.46 -6.33
N GLU A 1020 14.40 -49.70 -5.02
CA GLU A 1020 13.89 -50.92 -4.37
C GLU A 1020 12.36 -51.06 -4.52
N GLU A 1021 11.61 -49.97 -4.30
CA GLU A 1021 10.15 -49.90 -4.52
C GLU A 1021 9.75 -49.78 -6.01
N GLY A 1022 10.69 -49.94 -6.95
CA GLY A 1022 10.41 -49.94 -8.39
C GLY A 1022 9.96 -48.59 -9.00
N LEU A 1023 9.89 -47.51 -8.22
CA LEU A 1023 9.52 -46.16 -8.68
C LEU A 1023 10.54 -45.56 -9.66
N ARG A 1024 11.80 -46.03 -9.60
CA ARG A 1024 12.93 -45.60 -10.43
C ARG A 1024 13.36 -46.74 -11.37
N SER A 1025 13.27 -46.47 -12.67
CA SER A 1025 13.76 -47.32 -13.76
C SER A 1025 14.47 -46.44 -14.79
N ALA A 1026 15.52 -46.98 -15.43
CA ALA A 1026 16.45 -46.23 -16.27
C ALA A 1026 15.81 -45.61 -17.52
N GLU A 1027 14.69 -46.16 -18.00
CA GLU A 1027 14.02 -45.72 -19.24
C GLU A 1027 12.55 -45.31 -19.04
N THR A 1028 11.88 -45.81 -17.98
CA THR A 1028 10.43 -45.62 -17.77
C THR A 1028 10.03 -45.29 -16.32
N GLY A 1029 11.00 -44.98 -15.45
CA GLY A 1029 10.75 -44.69 -14.04
C GLY A 1029 9.92 -43.41 -13.83
N VAL A 1030 8.95 -43.47 -12.92
CA VAL A 1030 8.18 -42.30 -12.46
C VAL A 1030 9.09 -41.26 -11.81
N VAL A 1031 10.14 -41.72 -11.13
CA VAL A 1031 11.20 -40.91 -10.53
C VAL A 1031 12.47 -41.00 -11.40
N GLN A 1032 12.93 -39.87 -11.90
CA GLN A 1032 14.20 -39.73 -12.63
C GLN A 1032 15.25 -39.03 -11.76
N THR A 1033 16.53 -39.45 -11.83
CA THR A 1033 17.60 -38.92 -10.97
C THR A 1033 18.55 -38.01 -11.74
N TYR A 1034 18.77 -36.82 -11.18
CA TYR A 1034 19.70 -35.81 -11.69
C TYR A 1034 20.67 -35.35 -10.59
N CYS A 1035 21.83 -34.84 -10.99
CA CYS A 1035 22.79 -34.28 -10.06
C CYS A 1035 23.57 -33.08 -10.59
N THR A 1036 24.13 -32.32 -9.65
CA THR A 1036 25.17 -31.31 -9.90
C THR A 1036 26.51 -31.79 -9.33
N ASN A 1037 27.58 -31.53 -10.06
CA ASN A 1037 28.93 -31.99 -9.72
C ASN A 1037 29.87 -30.81 -9.38
N VAL A 1038 30.98 -31.11 -8.71
CA VAL A 1038 32.10 -30.18 -8.54
C VAL A 1038 33.20 -30.57 -9.51
N VAL A 1039 33.74 -29.61 -10.23
CA VAL A 1039 34.88 -29.81 -11.13
C VAL A 1039 36.13 -29.27 -10.44
N GLU A 1040 37.21 -30.02 -10.54
CA GLU A 1040 38.50 -29.69 -9.92
C GLU A 1040 39.45 -29.15 -11.00
N ASP A 1041 40.02 -27.99 -10.72
CA ASP A 1041 41.15 -27.49 -11.47
C ASP A 1041 42.41 -28.20 -10.94
N GLY A 1042 43.26 -28.72 -11.83
CA GLY A 1042 44.40 -29.59 -11.46
C GLY A 1042 45.42 -28.99 -10.49
N GLU A 1043 45.32 -27.68 -10.20
CA GLU A 1043 46.13 -26.94 -9.21
C GLU A 1043 45.52 -26.96 -7.79
N GLY A 1044 44.44 -27.72 -7.55
CA GLY A 1044 43.79 -27.87 -6.24
C GLY A 1044 42.66 -26.85 -5.97
N GLY A 1045 42.34 -26.01 -6.95
CA GLY A 1045 41.09 -25.25 -6.99
C GLY A 1045 39.90 -26.14 -7.35
N PHE A 1046 38.69 -25.70 -7.03
CA PHE A 1046 37.47 -26.33 -7.53
C PHE A 1046 36.36 -25.32 -7.75
N PHE A 1047 35.51 -25.59 -8.73
CA PHE A 1047 34.32 -24.80 -9.02
C PHE A 1047 33.06 -25.67 -9.09
N TYR A 1048 31.93 -25.09 -8.71
CA TYR A 1048 30.64 -25.77 -8.79
C TYR A 1048 30.16 -25.78 -10.24
N ASN A 1049 29.90 -26.97 -10.79
CA ASN A 1049 29.20 -27.07 -12.07
C ASN A 1049 27.70 -26.88 -11.83
N HIS A 1050 27.21 -25.69 -12.14
CA HIS A 1050 25.79 -25.32 -12.04
C HIS A 1050 24.90 -25.94 -13.13
N LYS A 1051 25.45 -26.81 -14.01
CA LYS A 1051 24.67 -27.55 -15.00
C LYS A 1051 24.24 -28.92 -14.44
N LEU A 1052 22.93 -29.18 -14.45
CA LEU A 1052 22.36 -30.50 -14.12
C LEU A 1052 22.81 -31.56 -15.14
N GLN A 1053 23.09 -32.76 -14.64
CA GLN A 1053 23.42 -33.96 -15.40
C GLN A 1053 22.52 -35.12 -14.93
N ARG A 1054 22.20 -36.09 -15.80
CA ARG A 1054 21.50 -37.32 -15.38
C ARG A 1054 22.43 -38.15 -14.50
N GLY A 1055 21.91 -38.69 -13.39
CA GLY A 1055 22.68 -39.50 -12.44
C GLY A 1055 22.43 -39.13 -10.98
N ILE A 1056 23.25 -39.68 -10.08
CA ILE A 1056 23.26 -39.39 -8.65
C ILE A 1056 24.69 -38.99 -8.27
N ASN A 1057 24.85 -37.88 -7.54
CA ASN A 1057 26.14 -37.53 -6.97
C ASN A 1057 26.24 -38.13 -5.55
N ARG A 1058 27.09 -39.16 -5.38
CA ARG A 1058 27.41 -39.78 -4.08
C ARG A 1058 28.67 -39.19 -3.41
N GLN A 1059 29.37 -38.25 -4.04
CA GLN A 1059 30.61 -37.69 -3.51
C GLN A 1059 30.33 -36.51 -2.57
N SER A 1060 30.63 -36.69 -1.28
CA SER A 1060 30.57 -35.58 -0.31
C SER A 1060 31.79 -34.67 -0.46
N HIS A 1061 31.59 -33.48 -1.02
CA HIS A 1061 32.62 -32.44 -1.12
C HIS A 1061 32.73 -31.57 0.14
N ALA A 1062 31.96 -31.86 1.21
CA ALA A 1062 31.86 -31.00 2.40
C ALA A 1062 33.21 -30.66 3.05
N LEU A 1063 34.14 -31.61 3.14
CA LEU A 1063 35.49 -31.38 3.69
C LEU A 1063 36.35 -30.45 2.81
N LYS A 1064 36.09 -30.38 1.49
CA LYS A 1064 36.76 -29.46 0.57
C LYS A 1064 36.21 -28.04 0.73
N VAL A 1065 34.89 -27.91 0.92
CA VAL A 1065 34.24 -26.63 1.25
C VAL A 1065 34.72 -26.10 2.61
N ALA A 1066 34.84 -26.96 3.62
CA ALA A 1066 35.40 -26.59 4.92
C ALA A 1066 36.83 -26.04 4.81
N ARG A 1067 37.68 -26.62 3.94
CA ARG A 1067 39.02 -26.09 3.64
C ARG A 1067 38.97 -24.68 3.05
N LEU A 1068 38.10 -24.43 2.05
CA LEU A 1068 37.93 -23.09 1.48
C LEU A 1068 37.38 -22.07 2.49
N ALA A 1069 36.54 -22.51 3.43
CA ALA A 1069 36.07 -21.68 4.54
C ALA A 1069 37.15 -21.36 5.59
N GLY A 1070 38.37 -21.87 5.42
CA GLY A 1070 39.51 -21.63 6.33
C GLY A 1070 39.59 -22.58 7.52
N LEU A 1071 38.90 -23.74 7.48
CA LEU A 1071 39.03 -24.74 8.54
C LEU A 1071 40.49 -25.29 8.58
N PRO A 1072 41.16 -25.34 9.75
CA PRO A 1072 42.55 -25.79 9.82
C PRO A 1072 42.75 -27.23 9.31
N ASP A 1073 43.83 -27.48 8.57
CA ASP A 1073 44.09 -28.80 7.95
C ASP A 1073 44.10 -29.96 8.95
N ARG A 1074 44.61 -29.73 10.18
CA ARG A 1074 44.55 -30.74 11.25
C ARG A 1074 43.11 -31.16 11.60
N ALA A 1075 42.15 -30.25 11.54
CA ALA A 1075 40.73 -30.58 11.76
C ALA A 1075 40.15 -31.34 10.57
N ILE A 1076 40.55 -30.98 9.34
CA ILE A 1076 40.16 -31.69 8.11
C ILE A 1076 40.71 -33.12 8.10
N GLU A 1077 41.95 -33.33 8.56
CA GLU A 1077 42.56 -34.66 8.69
C GLU A 1077 41.88 -35.53 9.76
N VAL A 1078 41.39 -34.94 10.85
CA VAL A 1078 40.57 -35.64 11.83
C VAL A 1078 39.22 -36.01 11.21
N ALA A 1079 38.55 -35.09 10.52
CA ALA A 1079 37.28 -35.37 9.85
C ALA A 1079 37.40 -36.41 8.72
N LYS A 1080 38.51 -36.42 7.97
CA LYS A 1080 38.84 -37.47 6.98
C LYS A 1080 39.07 -38.83 7.62
N ARG A 1081 39.56 -38.89 8.86
CA ARG A 1081 39.68 -40.15 9.60
C ARG A 1081 38.33 -40.62 10.12
N ALA A 1082 37.52 -39.70 10.66
CA ALA A 1082 36.14 -39.99 11.07
C ALA A 1082 35.29 -40.57 9.92
N LEU A 1083 35.28 -39.96 8.73
CA LEU A 1083 34.53 -40.50 7.57
C LEU A 1083 35.07 -41.84 7.02
N LYS A 1084 36.31 -42.22 7.35
CA LYS A 1084 36.86 -43.56 7.08
C LYS A 1084 36.58 -44.55 8.21
N GLN A 1085 36.05 -44.04 9.32
CA GLN A 1085 35.61 -44.75 10.51
C GLN A 1085 34.07 -44.69 10.62
N ASP A 1086 33.33 -44.52 9.52
CA ASP A 1086 31.89 -44.84 9.51
C ASP A 1086 31.66 -46.36 9.29
N ASP A 1087 32.75 -47.17 9.33
CA ASP A 1087 32.77 -48.60 9.70
C ASP A 1087 33.09 -48.79 11.23
N PHE A 1088 32.94 -47.76 12.06
CA PHE A 1088 33.40 -47.73 13.47
C PHE A 1088 32.28 -47.46 14.49
N ILE A 1089 31.01 -47.51 14.06
CA ILE A 1089 29.79 -47.58 14.88
C ILE A 1089 28.90 -48.70 14.33
#